data_AF-A0A3B4Z7N7-F1
#
_entry.id   AF-A0A3B4Z7N7-F1
#
_cell.length_a   1.000
_cell.length_b   1.000
_cell.length_c   1.000
_cell.angle_alpha   90.00
_cell.angle_beta   90.00
_cell.angle_gamma   90.00
#
_symmetry.space_group_name_H-M   'P 1'
#
loop_
_entity.id
_entity.type
_entity.pdbx_description
1 polymer ?
#
loop_
_entity_poly.entity_id
_entity_poly.type
_entity_poly.pdbx_seq_one_letter_code
_entity_poly.pdbx_strand_id
1 'polypeptide(L)'
;MKNMDPLNDNVATLLHQSTDKFVAELWKDVDRIVGLDQVAGMNETAFGATYKTKKGMFRTVGQLYKESLTKLMATLRNTNPNFVRCIIPNHEKRAGKLEPHLVLDQLRCNGVLEGIRICRQGFPNRIVFQEFRQRYEILTPNAIPKGFMDGKQACERMIQALELDPNLFRIGQSKIFFRTGVLAHLEEERDLKITDIIIYFQSVCRGYLARKAFAKKQQQLSALKVLQRNCAAYLKLRHWQWWRLFTKVKPLLQVTRQEEELQAKDEELVKVKERQLKVENELVEMERKHQQLVEEKNILAEQLHAETELFAEAEEMRVRLLSRKQELEEILHDLESRVEEEEERNQSLQNEKKKMQSHIQDLEEQLDEEEAARQKLQLDKVTAEAKIKKMEEDILLLEDQNSKFLKEKKLLEDRIAEMTSQLTEEEEKAKNLGKVKNKQEMMMVDLEERLKKEEKTRQELEKAKRKLDAETTDLQDQIAELQAQIEELKIQLAKKEEELQAALARSDEEAVQKNNALKQVRELQAQLAELQEDLESEKMCRSKAEKLKRDLSEELEALKTELEDTLDTTAAQQELRTKREQEVAELKKAIDEETKNHEAQIQDMRQRHATALEELSEQLDQAKRFKANLEKSKQCLESDNKEMACEVKTLQQAKTESEYKRKKLEAQMQEFMARTTEVERAKGELSERSHKLQTELDNVSALLEEAEKKGVKLAKEVDNLNSKLQDSEELRQEETRQKLNLSSQIRQLELEKNTLLEQQEEDEEARRSLEKQLQTVQAQVQYSQTLISLINMYAHICGYLSTCRSGTHKHIKQHIFQIPPISD
;
A
#
# COMPACT_ATOMS: atom_id res chain seq x y z
N MET A 1 7.16 -28.84 -1.31
CA MET A 1 7.48 -29.61 -0.09
C MET A 1 7.51 -28.72 1.17
N LYS A 2 8.59 -28.01 1.53
CA LYS A 2 8.74 -27.26 2.82
C LYS A 2 7.63 -26.26 3.24
N ASN A 3 6.64 -25.94 2.40
CA ASN A 3 5.49 -25.12 2.81
C ASN A 3 4.32 -25.96 3.36
N MET A 4 4.45 -27.29 3.32
CA MET A 4 3.42 -28.27 3.69
C MET A 4 3.89 -29.21 4.82
N ASP A 5 5.18 -29.13 5.21
CA ASP A 5 5.88 -30.01 6.17
C ASP A 5 5.31 -31.45 6.29
N PRO A 6 5.38 -32.24 5.20
CA PRO A 6 4.78 -33.57 5.15
C PRO A 6 5.48 -34.53 6.12
N LEU A 7 4.68 -35.12 7.02
CA LEU A 7 5.05 -36.23 7.88
C LEU A 7 4.40 -37.53 7.36
N ASN A 8 4.60 -38.65 8.07
CA ASN A 8 3.89 -39.90 7.80
C ASN A 8 2.72 -40.02 8.78
N ASP A 9 1.50 -39.89 8.27
CA ASP A 9 0.26 -39.80 9.04
C ASP A 9 0.03 -41.03 9.95
N ASN A 10 0.45 -42.22 9.51
CA ASN A 10 0.39 -43.45 10.30
C ASN A 10 1.30 -43.37 11.54
N VAL A 11 2.48 -42.76 11.39
CA VAL A 11 3.45 -42.58 12.49
C VAL A 11 2.97 -41.48 13.44
N ALA A 12 2.41 -40.38 12.90
CA ALA A 12 1.80 -39.32 13.71
C ALA A 12 0.64 -39.87 14.57
N THR A 13 -0.25 -40.64 13.96
CA THR A 13 -1.40 -41.29 14.63
C THR A 13 -0.93 -42.27 15.72
N LEU A 14 0.07 -43.10 15.42
CA LEU A 14 0.64 -44.05 16.38
C LEU A 14 1.30 -43.35 17.59
N LEU A 15 1.96 -42.21 17.38
CA LEU A 15 2.56 -41.42 18.44
C LEU A 15 1.51 -40.68 19.29
N HIS A 16 0.43 -40.18 18.68
CA HIS A 16 -0.71 -39.65 19.42
C HIS A 16 -1.38 -40.73 20.30
N GLN A 17 -1.50 -41.97 19.79
CA GLN A 17 -2.06 -43.12 20.51
C GLN A 17 -1.05 -43.82 21.45
N SER A 18 0.10 -43.21 21.72
CA SER A 18 1.15 -43.78 22.59
C SER A 18 0.64 -44.08 24.01
N THR A 19 1.11 -45.18 24.60
CA THR A 19 0.87 -45.51 26.02
C THR A 19 1.70 -44.65 26.97
N ASP A 20 2.76 -43.99 26.49
CA ASP A 20 3.45 -42.92 27.22
C ASP A 20 2.67 -41.61 27.06
N LYS A 21 2.11 -41.13 28.18
CA LYS A 21 1.36 -39.87 28.25
C LYS A 21 2.16 -38.67 27.75
N PHE A 22 3.47 -38.60 27.96
CA PHE A 22 4.28 -37.48 27.49
C PHE A 22 4.34 -37.44 25.96
N VAL A 23 4.45 -38.60 25.31
CA VAL A 23 4.40 -38.71 23.85
C VAL A 23 2.99 -38.44 23.34
N ALA A 24 1.96 -39.03 23.95
CA ALA A 24 0.57 -38.83 23.56
C ALA A 24 0.10 -37.37 23.67
N GLU A 25 0.55 -36.64 24.70
CA GLU A 25 0.29 -35.19 24.86
C GLU A 25 1.06 -34.35 23.83
N LEU A 26 2.32 -34.70 23.54
CA LEU A 26 3.14 -33.97 22.57
C LEU A 26 2.63 -34.12 21.12
N TRP A 27 1.93 -35.21 20.80
CA TRP A 27 1.33 -35.47 19.49
C TRP A 27 -0.20 -35.18 19.44
N LYS A 28 -0.78 -34.61 20.49
CA LYS A 28 -2.23 -34.44 20.67
C LYS A 28 -2.92 -33.47 19.70
N ASP A 29 -2.24 -32.41 19.27
CA ASP A 29 -2.79 -31.37 18.39
C ASP A 29 -2.22 -31.48 16.95
N VAL A 30 -1.65 -32.63 16.55
CA VAL A 30 -0.94 -32.77 15.27
C VAL A 30 -1.86 -32.61 14.05
N ASP A 31 -3.12 -33.02 14.15
CA ASP A 31 -4.19 -32.78 13.16
C ASP A 31 -4.41 -31.28 12.82
N ARG A 32 -3.91 -30.36 13.66
CA ARG A 32 -3.97 -28.91 13.46
C ARG A 32 -2.67 -28.32 12.88
N ILE A 33 -1.60 -29.11 12.82
CA ILE A 33 -0.25 -28.70 12.42
C ILE A 33 0.10 -29.27 11.04
N VAL A 34 -0.19 -30.56 10.82
CA VAL A 34 -0.15 -31.23 9.52
C VAL A 34 -1.57 -31.69 9.22
N GLY A 35 -2.03 -31.52 7.98
CA GLY A 35 -3.44 -31.69 7.60
C GLY A 35 -3.94 -33.13 7.54
N LEU A 36 -3.96 -33.83 8.69
CA LEU A 36 -4.54 -35.17 8.83
C LEU A 36 -6.09 -35.11 8.78
N ASP A 37 -6.64 -35.00 7.57
CA ASP A 37 -7.80 -35.81 7.20
C ASP A 37 -7.95 -35.97 5.67
N GLN A 38 -7.51 -37.13 5.18
CA GLN A 38 -8.16 -37.84 4.09
C GLN A 38 -8.30 -39.31 4.52
N VAL A 39 -9.34 -39.99 4.03
CA VAL A 39 -9.64 -41.41 4.33
C VAL A 39 -10.19 -41.67 5.76
N ALA A 40 -11.23 -40.92 6.13
CA ALA A 40 -12.29 -41.40 7.04
C ALA A 40 -13.66 -41.27 6.35
N GLY A 41 -14.55 -42.25 6.55
CA GLY A 41 -15.76 -42.43 5.73
C GLY A 41 -16.92 -41.49 6.07
N MET A 42 -17.89 -41.43 5.15
CA MET A 42 -19.22 -40.84 5.39
C MET A 42 -19.94 -41.56 6.53
N ASN A 43 -20.14 -40.88 7.67
CA ASN A 43 -21.37 -40.90 8.50
C ASN A 43 -21.10 -40.27 9.87
N GLU A 44 -21.63 -39.07 10.12
CA GLU A 44 -22.33 -38.75 11.38
C GLU A 44 -23.01 -37.38 11.34
N THR A 45 -24.30 -37.32 11.69
CA THR A 45 -25.04 -36.08 11.93
C THR A 45 -24.95 -35.71 13.41
N ALA A 46 -24.04 -34.79 13.76
CA ALA A 46 -23.87 -34.34 15.14
C ALA A 46 -23.83 -32.80 15.26
N PHE A 47 -24.76 -32.26 16.05
CA PHE A 47 -24.90 -30.84 16.36
C PHE A 47 -23.94 -30.48 17.53
N GLY A 48 -22.99 -29.56 17.33
CA GLY A 48 -22.05 -29.19 18.40
C GLY A 48 -20.98 -28.17 18.01
N ALA A 49 -21.04 -26.98 18.60
CA ALA A 49 -20.11 -25.88 18.32
C ALA A 49 -18.85 -25.96 19.21
N THR A 50 -17.74 -26.48 18.67
CA THR A 50 -16.42 -26.36 19.32
C THR A 50 -15.27 -26.28 18.30
N TYR A 51 -14.82 -25.07 17.96
CA TYR A 51 -13.48 -24.74 17.42
C TYR A 51 -12.84 -25.73 16.41
N LYS A 52 -13.62 -26.18 15.42
CA LYS A 52 -13.12 -26.94 14.26
C LYS A 52 -12.96 -26.01 13.05
N THR A 53 -11.73 -25.52 12.84
CA THR A 53 -11.30 -25.04 11.52
C THR A 53 -11.58 -26.12 10.49
N LYS A 54 -12.22 -25.77 9.35
CA LYS A 54 -12.70 -26.75 8.37
C LYS A 54 -11.63 -27.78 7.97
N LYS A 55 -11.87 -29.05 8.30
CA LYS A 55 -11.13 -30.19 7.73
C LYS A 55 -11.23 -30.10 6.20
N GLY A 56 -10.10 -30.28 5.51
CA GLY A 56 -10.02 -30.29 4.05
C GLY A 56 -9.24 -29.15 3.38
N MET A 57 -8.94 -28.03 4.06
CA MET A 57 -8.08 -26.97 3.50
C MET A 57 -6.71 -26.92 4.19
N PHE A 58 -5.65 -27.35 3.49
CA PHE A 58 -4.28 -27.32 3.99
C PHE A 58 -3.81 -25.89 4.27
N ARG A 59 -3.79 -25.51 5.55
CA ARG A 59 -3.33 -24.20 6.00
C ARG A 59 -1.80 -24.18 6.01
N THR A 60 -1.23 -23.79 4.87
CA THR A 60 0.23 -23.87 4.64
C THR A 60 1.06 -23.19 5.73
N VAL A 61 2.26 -23.72 5.97
CA VAL A 61 3.20 -23.26 7.00
C VAL A 61 3.50 -21.77 6.86
N GLY A 62 3.67 -21.29 5.61
CA GLY A 62 3.84 -19.88 5.31
C GLY A 62 2.64 -18.99 5.69
N GLN A 63 1.40 -19.48 5.58
CA GLN A 63 0.21 -18.74 6.01
C GLN A 63 0.10 -18.67 7.54
N LEU A 64 0.39 -19.77 8.26
CA LEU A 64 0.45 -19.79 9.72
C LEU A 64 1.49 -18.80 10.27
N TYR A 65 2.69 -18.76 9.67
CA TYR A 65 3.69 -17.76 10.03
C TYR A 65 3.30 -16.33 9.62
N LYS A 66 2.66 -16.12 8.47
CA LYS A 66 2.18 -14.80 8.03
C LYS A 66 1.16 -14.20 9.01
N GLU A 67 0.20 -14.98 9.49
CA GLU A 67 -0.77 -14.53 10.48
C GLU A 67 -0.11 -14.25 11.84
N SER A 68 0.76 -15.14 12.30
CA SER A 68 1.50 -14.97 13.55
C SER A 68 2.40 -13.73 13.52
N LEU A 69 3.10 -13.50 12.41
CA LEU A 69 3.91 -12.31 12.15
C LEU A 69 3.04 -11.06 12.06
N THR A 70 1.85 -11.12 11.48
CA THR A 70 0.92 -9.98 11.42
C THR A 70 0.47 -9.55 12.81
N LYS A 71 0.10 -10.51 13.68
CA LYS A 71 -0.22 -10.26 15.10
C LYS A 71 0.97 -9.67 15.86
N LEU A 72 2.17 -10.25 15.70
CA LEU A 72 3.40 -9.73 16.30
C LEU A 72 3.72 -8.30 15.83
N MET A 73 3.58 -8.01 14.54
CA MET A 73 3.83 -6.69 13.97
C MET A 73 2.80 -5.64 14.41
N ALA A 74 1.56 -6.03 14.67
CA ALA A 74 0.57 -5.15 15.31
C ALA A 74 1.00 -4.78 16.74
N THR A 75 1.39 -5.76 17.56
CA THR A 75 1.93 -5.53 18.91
C THR A 75 3.18 -4.65 18.90
N LEU A 76 4.13 -4.90 17.99
CA LEU A 76 5.36 -4.11 17.88
C LEU A 76 5.10 -2.67 17.41
N ARG A 77 4.10 -2.44 16.55
CA ARG A 77 3.69 -1.08 16.13
C ARG A 77 2.97 -0.31 17.24
N ASN A 78 2.28 -1.00 18.13
CA ASN A 78 1.48 -0.42 19.23
C ASN A 78 2.26 -0.27 20.56
N THR A 79 3.55 -0.62 20.58
CA THR A 79 4.45 -0.46 21.74
C THR A 79 5.50 0.63 21.47
N ASN A 80 6.32 0.96 22.48
CA ASN A 80 7.44 1.91 22.33
C ASN A 80 8.75 1.16 22.02
N PRO A 81 9.23 1.13 20.76
CA PRO A 81 10.33 0.26 20.37
C PRO A 81 11.69 0.82 20.83
N ASN A 82 12.48 -0.03 21.49
CA ASN A 82 13.85 0.26 21.87
C ASN A 82 14.80 -0.57 21.00
N PHE A 83 15.65 0.09 20.22
CA PHE A 83 16.47 -0.58 19.20
C PHE A 83 17.91 -0.79 19.64
N VAL A 84 18.34 -2.06 19.69
CA VAL A 84 19.76 -2.44 19.75
C VAL A 84 20.19 -2.92 18.37
N ARG A 85 21.16 -2.25 17.75
CA ARG A 85 21.69 -2.60 16.42
C ARG A 85 23.06 -3.25 16.56
N CYS A 86 23.08 -4.57 16.54
CA CYS A 86 24.32 -5.35 16.55
C CYS A 86 25.13 -5.11 15.26
N ILE A 87 26.44 -4.97 15.39
CA ILE A 87 27.38 -4.83 14.28
C ILE A 87 28.40 -5.97 14.38
N ILE A 88 28.59 -6.71 13.30
CA ILE A 88 29.58 -7.78 13.18
C ILE A 88 30.95 -7.15 12.92
N PRO A 89 31.97 -7.35 13.79
CA PRO A 89 33.26 -6.67 13.64
C PRO A 89 34.21 -7.32 12.64
N ASN A 90 34.07 -8.63 12.39
CA ASN A 90 34.83 -9.42 11.39
C ASN A 90 34.13 -10.77 11.18
N HIS A 91 34.29 -11.39 10.00
CA HIS A 91 33.73 -12.72 9.73
C HIS A 91 34.50 -13.88 10.39
N GLU A 92 35.76 -13.67 10.80
CA GLU A 92 36.61 -14.68 11.49
C GLU A 92 36.17 -14.97 12.93
N LYS A 93 35.16 -14.26 13.47
CA LYS A 93 34.68 -14.33 14.86
C LYS A 93 35.77 -14.06 15.91
N ARG A 94 36.87 -13.37 15.54
CA ARG A 94 37.98 -13.05 16.45
C ARG A 94 37.66 -11.81 17.27
N ALA A 95 37.81 -11.90 18.59
CA ALA A 95 37.73 -10.73 19.47
C ALA A 95 38.86 -9.72 19.13
N GLY A 96 38.59 -8.43 19.29
CA GLY A 96 39.56 -7.35 19.05
C GLY A 96 39.90 -7.05 17.57
N LYS A 97 39.61 -7.96 16.63
CA LYS A 97 39.78 -7.70 15.19
C LYS A 97 38.59 -6.89 14.65
N LEU A 98 38.87 -5.81 13.93
CA LEU A 98 37.87 -4.97 13.27
C LEU A 98 38.16 -4.93 11.77
N GLU A 99 37.12 -5.10 10.95
CA GLU A 99 37.18 -5.08 9.48
C GLU A 99 36.44 -3.84 8.95
N PRO A 100 37.16 -2.77 8.54
CA PRO A 100 36.54 -1.46 8.32
C PRO A 100 35.46 -1.43 7.24
N HIS A 101 35.65 -2.16 6.12
CA HIS A 101 34.68 -2.20 5.02
C HIS A 101 33.38 -2.91 5.43
N LEU A 102 33.50 -4.09 6.03
CA LEU A 102 32.36 -4.86 6.57
C LEU A 102 31.52 -4.02 7.56
N VAL A 103 32.17 -3.23 8.41
CA VAL A 103 31.49 -2.36 9.37
C VAL A 103 30.88 -1.13 8.69
N LEU A 104 31.59 -0.50 7.74
CA LEU A 104 31.09 0.66 6.99
C LEU A 104 29.80 0.32 6.21
N ASP A 105 29.77 -0.84 5.56
CA ASP A 105 28.60 -1.25 4.77
C ASP A 105 27.44 -1.70 5.66
N GLN A 106 27.69 -2.32 6.82
CA GLN A 106 26.65 -2.51 7.83
C GLN A 106 26.07 -1.19 8.36
N LEU A 107 26.90 -0.17 8.62
CA LEU A 107 26.42 1.13 9.11
C LEU A 107 25.56 1.87 8.07
N ARG A 108 25.87 1.69 6.78
CA ARG A 108 25.07 2.17 5.63
C ARG A 108 23.75 1.39 5.49
N CYS A 109 23.83 0.08 5.28
CA CYS A 109 22.65 -0.75 4.97
C CYS A 109 21.65 -0.83 6.13
N ASN A 110 22.11 -0.74 7.39
CA ASN A 110 21.21 -0.66 8.54
C ASN A 110 20.59 0.75 8.75
N GLY A 111 20.99 1.77 7.97
CA GLY A 111 20.53 3.15 8.14
C GLY A 111 20.98 3.80 9.45
N VAL A 112 22.17 3.44 9.96
CA VAL A 112 22.67 3.96 11.25
C VAL A 112 23.05 5.43 11.12
N LEU A 113 23.63 5.83 9.99
CA LEU A 113 23.98 7.22 9.70
C LEU A 113 22.73 8.10 9.64
N GLU A 114 21.66 7.60 8.99
CA GLU A 114 20.36 8.26 8.85
C GLU A 114 19.65 8.37 10.20
N GLY A 115 19.66 7.30 11.01
CA GLY A 115 19.14 7.31 12.37
C GLY A 115 19.84 8.33 13.27
N ILE A 116 21.18 8.36 13.24
CA ILE A 116 21.97 9.37 13.97
C ILE A 116 21.68 10.79 13.45
N ARG A 117 21.56 10.98 12.14
CA ARG A 117 21.24 12.27 11.51
C ARG A 117 19.88 12.79 11.99
N ILE A 118 18.85 11.94 11.98
CA ILE A 118 17.50 12.26 12.46
C ILE A 118 17.51 12.55 13.98
N CYS A 119 18.22 11.76 14.78
CA CYS A 119 18.34 12.00 16.23
C CYS A 119 19.12 13.29 16.57
N ARG A 120 20.05 13.74 15.71
CA ARG A 120 20.83 14.98 15.89
C ARG A 120 20.13 16.23 15.36
N GLN A 121 19.34 16.10 14.28
CA GLN A 121 18.57 17.20 13.69
C GLN A 121 17.22 17.41 14.40
N GLY A 122 16.59 16.33 14.82
CA GLY A 122 15.31 16.32 15.52
C GLY A 122 15.43 16.39 17.04
N PHE A 123 14.30 16.09 17.68
CA PHE A 123 14.08 16.18 19.11
C PHE A 123 13.50 14.83 19.58
N PRO A 124 14.37 13.87 20.00
CA PRO A 124 13.95 12.50 20.28
C PRO A 124 13.11 12.40 21.57
N ASN A 125 13.40 13.23 22.56
CA ASN A 125 12.68 13.25 23.84
C ASN A 125 11.37 14.02 23.69
N ARG A 126 10.26 13.48 24.20
CA ARG A 126 8.91 14.06 24.03
C ARG A 126 8.10 13.89 25.31
N ILE A 127 7.66 15.00 25.92
CA ILE A 127 6.96 15.02 27.20
C ILE A 127 5.66 15.84 27.12
N VAL A 128 4.59 15.38 27.78
CA VAL A 128 3.29 16.08 27.78
C VAL A 128 3.37 17.32 28.67
N PHE A 129 2.66 18.41 28.31
CA PHE A 129 2.70 19.66 29.09
C PHE A 129 2.39 19.47 30.59
N GLN A 130 1.35 18.69 30.92
CA GLN A 130 0.99 18.37 32.30
C GLN A 130 2.14 17.64 33.03
N GLU A 131 2.79 16.69 32.36
CA GLU A 131 3.87 15.88 32.94
C GLU A 131 5.14 16.71 33.15
N PHE A 132 5.51 17.55 32.17
CA PHE A 132 6.64 18.48 32.29
C PHE A 132 6.44 19.45 33.45
N ARG A 133 5.23 20.04 33.55
CA ARG A 133 4.88 20.89 34.69
C ARG A 133 5.00 20.12 36.00
N GLN A 134 4.32 18.98 36.13
CA GLN A 134 4.29 18.18 37.36
C GLN A 134 5.67 17.68 37.81
N ARG A 135 6.60 17.41 36.88
CA ARG A 135 7.99 17.05 37.21
C ARG A 135 8.79 18.28 37.64
N TYR A 136 8.83 19.34 36.83
CA TYR A 136 9.85 20.39 36.94
C TYR A 136 9.38 21.72 37.55
N GLU A 137 8.11 21.89 37.95
CA GLU A 137 7.62 23.13 38.59
C GLU A 137 8.34 23.46 39.92
N ILE A 138 8.96 22.45 40.55
CA ILE A 138 9.90 22.59 41.69
C ILE A 138 11.17 23.40 41.35
N LEU A 139 11.65 23.36 40.11
CA LEU A 139 12.81 24.15 39.65
C LEU A 139 12.46 25.62 39.38
N THR A 140 11.17 25.91 39.14
CA THR A 140 10.70 27.24 38.71
C THR A 140 9.72 27.85 39.73
N PRO A 141 10.13 28.04 41.01
CA PRO A 141 9.24 28.55 42.04
C PRO A 141 8.71 29.94 41.67
N ASN A 142 7.40 30.12 41.77
CA ASN A 142 6.65 31.35 41.42
C ASN A 142 6.58 31.70 39.92
N ALA A 143 7.18 30.91 39.00
CA ALA A 143 7.06 31.16 37.56
C ALA A 143 5.63 31.00 37.01
N ILE A 144 4.80 30.20 37.69
CA ILE A 144 3.38 30.03 37.39
C ILE A 144 2.54 30.70 38.50
N PRO A 145 1.67 31.67 38.16
CA PRO A 145 0.70 32.26 39.09
C PRO A 145 -0.26 31.24 39.70
N LYS A 146 -0.74 31.52 40.92
CA LYS A 146 -1.74 30.70 41.61
C LYS A 146 -3.11 30.78 40.91
N GLY A 147 -3.49 29.72 40.20
CA GLY A 147 -4.77 29.60 39.50
C GLY A 147 -4.75 28.47 38.47
N PHE A 148 -5.84 28.32 37.73
CA PHE A 148 -5.83 27.53 36.50
C PHE A 148 -5.04 28.28 35.41
N MET A 149 -4.26 27.55 34.62
CA MET A 149 -3.51 28.07 33.49
C MET A 149 -3.42 26.99 32.42
N ASP A 150 -3.48 27.40 31.14
CA ASP A 150 -3.25 26.49 30.03
C ASP A 150 -1.88 25.78 30.14
N GLY A 151 -1.84 24.50 29.76
CA GLY A 151 -0.66 23.67 29.86
C GLY A 151 0.50 24.16 28.99
N LYS A 152 0.22 24.69 27.79
CA LYS A 152 1.26 25.21 26.90
C LYS A 152 1.85 26.51 27.46
N GLN A 153 0.99 27.47 27.83
CA GLN A 153 1.44 28.74 28.42
C GLN A 153 2.20 28.55 29.74
N ALA A 154 1.80 27.60 30.57
CA ALA A 154 2.51 27.22 31.79
C ALA A 154 3.93 26.69 31.47
N CYS A 155 4.04 25.80 30.47
CA CYS A 155 5.33 25.26 30.03
C CYS A 155 6.23 26.33 29.38
N GLU A 156 5.66 27.26 28.61
CA GLU A 156 6.39 28.39 28.02
C GLU A 156 7.03 29.26 29.10
N ARG A 157 6.31 29.59 30.17
CA ARG A 157 6.86 30.34 31.32
C ARG A 157 7.88 29.55 32.14
N MET A 158 7.68 28.25 32.33
CA MET A 158 8.68 27.41 32.98
C MET A 158 9.98 27.36 32.18
N ILE A 159 9.90 27.19 30.86
CA ILE A 159 11.07 27.16 29.97
C ILE A 159 11.82 28.50 30.01
N GLN A 160 11.10 29.63 30.04
CA GLN A 160 11.69 30.96 30.23
C GLN A 160 12.39 31.09 31.59
N ALA A 161 11.77 30.60 32.68
CA ALA A 161 12.34 30.63 34.03
C ALA A 161 13.49 29.60 34.25
N LEU A 162 13.66 28.63 33.34
CA LEU A 162 14.80 27.71 33.28
C LEU A 162 15.92 28.21 32.35
N GLU A 163 15.75 29.38 31.72
CA GLU A 163 16.70 30.01 30.79
C GLU A 163 17.22 29.08 29.66
N LEU A 164 16.39 28.11 29.25
CA LEU A 164 16.77 27.10 28.26
C LEU A 164 16.94 27.72 26.87
N ASP A 165 18.07 27.43 26.22
CA ASP A 165 18.35 27.83 24.83
C ASP A 165 17.22 27.36 23.88
N PRO A 166 16.58 28.29 23.13
CA PRO A 166 15.57 27.98 22.10
C PRO A 166 15.99 26.95 21.04
N ASN A 167 17.28 26.64 20.88
CA ASN A 167 17.74 25.56 20.01
C ASN A 167 17.55 24.16 20.62
N LEU A 168 17.47 24.04 21.95
CA LEU A 168 17.44 22.76 22.67
C LEU A 168 16.05 22.11 22.78
N PHE A 169 14.98 22.90 22.56
CA PHE A 169 13.59 22.43 22.65
C PHE A 169 12.71 22.94 21.50
N ARG A 170 11.53 22.32 21.31
CA ARG A 170 10.42 22.84 20.50
C ARG A 170 9.09 22.57 21.22
N ILE A 171 8.19 23.54 21.21
CA ILE A 171 6.87 23.44 21.85
C ILE A 171 5.83 23.13 20.76
N GLY A 172 5.17 21.98 20.87
CA GLY A 172 4.13 21.54 19.94
C GLY A 172 2.72 22.00 20.34
N GLN A 173 1.71 21.20 19.97
CA GLN A 173 0.31 21.46 20.35
C GLN A 173 -0.09 20.86 21.70
N SER A 174 0.56 19.77 22.13
CA SER A 174 0.26 19.07 23.41
C SER A 174 1.49 18.54 24.15
N LYS A 175 2.67 18.67 23.55
CA LYS A 175 3.94 18.11 24.04
C LYS A 175 5.10 19.08 23.78
N ILE A 176 6.09 19.03 24.67
CA ILE A 176 7.40 19.64 24.45
C ILE A 176 8.33 18.56 23.91
N PHE A 177 9.16 18.96 22.95
CA PHE A 177 10.14 18.11 22.28
C PHE A 177 11.53 18.62 22.66
N PHE A 178 12.40 17.76 23.17
CA PHE A 178 13.74 18.10 23.64
C PHE A 178 14.82 17.35 22.86
N ARG A 179 15.99 17.98 22.70
CA ARG A 179 17.22 17.30 22.27
C ARG A 179 17.68 16.29 23.33
N THR A 180 18.62 15.42 22.94
CA THR A 180 19.31 14.51 23.87
C THR A 180 20.05 15.32 24.96
N GLY A 181 20.14 14.77 26.17
CA GLY A 181 20.83 15.41 27.32
C GLY A 181 19.98 16.39 28.13
N VAL A 182 19.12 17.19 27.49
CA VAL A 182 18.38 18.29 28.17
C VAL A 182 17.54 17.79 29.36
N LEU A 183 16.75 16.72 29.17
CA LEU A 183 15.95 16.14 30.26
C LEU A 183 16.80 15.48 31.35
N ALA A 184 18.00 14.99 31.04
CA ALA A 184 18.86 14.39 32.06
C ALA A 184 19.40 15.45 33.03
N HIS A 185 19.82 16.60 32.51
CA HIS A 185 20.24 17.74 33.33
C HIS A 185 19.07 18.33 34.15
N LEU A 186 17.86 18.40 33.59
CA LEU A 186 16.67 18.84 34.32
C LEU A 186 16.24 17.87 35.43
N GLU A 187 16.42 16.55 35.26
CA GLU A 187 16.21 15.58 36.35
C GLU A 187 17.33 15.65 37.40
N GLU A 188 18.58 15.92 37.01
CA GLU A 188 19.72 16.09 37.94
C GLU A 188 19.55 17.31 38.86
N GLU A 189 19.25 18.50 38.30
CA GLU A 189 18.91 19.69 39.10
C GLU A 189 17.69 19.46 39.99
N ARG A 190 16.70 18.71 39.50
CA ARG A 190 15.48 18.38 40.24
C ARG A 190 15.76 17.45 41.42
N ASP A 191 16.57 16.41 41.23
CA ASP A 191 16.95 15.48 42.29
C ASP A 191 17.83 16.17 43.36
N LEU A 192 18.64 17.18 42.99
CA LEU A 192 19.31 18.05 43.96
C LEU A 192 18.29 18.83 44.83
N LYS A 193 17.29 19.51 44.23
CA LYS A 193 16.25 20.23 45.00
C LYS A 193 15.38 19.28 45.84
N ILE A 194 15.08 18.09 45.34
CA ILE A 194 14.35 17.06 46.09
C ILE A 194 15.19 16.56 47.26
N THR A 195 16.50 16.40 47.09
CA THR A 195 17.42 15.93 48.15
C THR A 195 17.38 16.85 49.38
N ASP A 196 17.43 18.18 49.20
CA ASP A 196 17.30 19.14 50.31
C ASP A 196 15.97 18.99 51.06
N ILE A 197 14.87 18.89 50.32
CA ILE A 197 13.52 18.71 50.89
C ILE A 197 13.41 17.37 51.64
N ILE A 198 14.00 16.30 51.10
CA ILE A 198 14.01 14.97 51.71
C ILE A 198 14.88 14.97 52.98
N ILE A 199 16.03 15.65 53.00
CA ILE A 199 16.86 15.82 54.20
C ILE A 199 16.05 16.55 55.29
N TYR A 200 15.37 17.65 54.94
CA TYR A 200 14.50 18.38 55.86
C TYR A 200 13.34 17.50 56.38
N PHE A 201 12.61 16.83 55.50
CA PHE A 201 11.54 15.89 55.86
C PHE A 201 12.04 14.78 56.80
N GLN A 202 13.16 14.13 56.49
CA GLN A 202 13.77 13.13 57.35
C GLN A 202 14.15 13.70 58.72
N SER A 203 14.61 14.96 58.81
CA SER A 203 14.90 15.62 60.08
C SER A 203 13.63 15.79 60.94
N VAL A 204 12.51 16.17 60.32
CA VAL A 204 11.20 16.29 60.98
C VAL A 204 10.70 14.92 61.44
N CYS A 205 10.81 13.88 60.61
CA CYS A 205 10.45 12.51 60.97
C CYS A 205 11.30 11.96 62.13
N ARG A 206 12.63 12.13 62.07
CA ARG A 206 13.55 11.75 63.16
C ARG A 206 13.19 12.50 64.45
N GLY A 207 12.90 13.80 64.36
CA GLY A 207 12.46 14.62 65.49
C GLY A 207 11.10 14.18 66.08
N TYR A 208 10.12 13.82 65.24
CA TYR A 208 8.83 13.30 65.68
C TYR A 208 8.98 11.96 66.41
N LEU A 209 9.73 11.01 65.83
CA LEU A 209 10.00 9.70 66.44
C LEU A 209 10.76 9.84 67.76
N ALA A 210 11.78 10.71 67.82
CA ALA A 210 12.53 11.00 69.03
C ALA A 210 11.64 11.60 70.13
N ARG A 211 10.79 12.59 69.81
CA ARG A 211 9.83 13.17 70.77
C ARG A 211 8.82 12.15 71.27
N LYS A 212 8.28 11.29 70.40
CA LYS A 212 7.35 10.20 70.77
C LYS A 212 8.02 9.15 71.68
N ALA A 213 9.27 8.78 71.38
CA ALA A 213 10.06 7.88 72.22
C ALA A 213 10.44 8.52 73.58
N PHE A 214 10.76 9.82 73.60
CA PHE A 214 11.04 10.56 74.83
C PHE A 214 9.79 10.65 75.72
N ALA A 215 8.62 11.00 75.16
CA ALA A 215 7.36 11.03 75.89
C ALA A 215 7.04 9.66 76.51
N LYS A 216 7.26 8.55 75.79
CA LYS A 216 7.14 7.18 76.33
C LYS A 216 8.10 6.94 77.51
N LYS A 217 9.37 7.36 77.41
CA LYS A 217 10.33 7.26 78.53
C LYS A 217 9.95 8.14 79.72
N GLN A 218 9.40 9.33 79.50
CA GLN A 218 8.91 10.23 80.55
C GLN A 218 7.69 9.64 81.28
N GLN A 219 6.75 9.04 80.53
CA GLN A 219 5.62 8.29 81.09
C GLN A 219 6.09 7.08 81.90
N GLN A 220 7.07 6.32 81.39
CA GLN A 220 7.70 5.21 82.12
C GLN A 220 8.38 5.67 83.42
N LEU A 221 9.08 6.81 83.43
CA LEU A 221 9.69 7.37 84.63
C LEU A 221 8.65 7.81 85.67
N SER A 222 7.51 8.36 85.23
CA SER A 222 6.39 8.69 86.12
C SER A 222 5.76 7.42 86.71
N ALA A 223 5.47 6.44 85.86
CA ALA A 223 4.94 5.13 86.27
C ALA A 223 5.88 4.39 87.23
N LEU A 224 7.20 4.49 87.04
CA LEU A 224 8.20 3.90 87.94
C LEU A 224 8.14 4.52 89.34
N LYS A 225 7.98 5.84 89.47
CA LYS A 225 7.80 6.51 90.77
C LYS A 225 6.50 6.08 91.47
N VAL A 226 5.41 5.93 90.70
CA VAL A 226 4.13 5.41 91.20
C VAL A 226 4.27 3.94 91.64
N LEU A 227 4.95 3.09 90.87
CA LEU A 227 5.28 1.72 91.23
C LEU A 227 6.08 1.65 92.53
N GLN A 228 7.16 2.42 92.66
CA GLN A 228 7.98 2.48 93.88
C GLN A 228 7.14 2.87 95.11
N ARG A 229 6.30 3.90 94.99
CA ARG A 229 5.37 4.32 96.06
C ARG A 229 4.35 3.23 96.39
N ASN A 230 3.79 2.56 95.39
CA ASN A 230 2.80 1.50 95.57
C ASN A 230 3.41 0.23 96.17
N CYS A 231 4.64 -0.15 95.80
CA CYS A 231 5.39 -1.23 96.44
C CYS A 231 5.67 -0.92 97.91
N ALA A 232 6.09 0.31 98.24
CA ALA A 232 6.30 0.74 99.63
C ALA A 232 4.99 0.77 100.44
N ALA A 233 3.87 1.16 99.83
CA ALA A 233 2.54 1.08 100.46
C ALA A 233 2.10 -0.38 100.65
N TYR A 234 2.26 -1.24 99.64
CA TYR A 234 1.92 -2.66 99.71
C TYR A 234 2.73 -3.41 100.78
N LEU A 235 4.02 -3.10 100.94
CA LEU A 235 4.84 -3.69 102.02
C LEU A 235 4.31 -3.38 103.43
N LYS A 236 3.63 -2.25 103.61
CA LYS A 236 2.89 -1.91 104.85
C LYS A 236 1.53 -2.60 104.91
N LEU A 237 0.76 -2.55 103.81
CA LEU A 237 -0.62 -3.04 103.75
C LEU A 237 -0.75 -4.58 103.75
N ARG A 238 0.23 -5.32 103.21
CA ARG A 238 0.15 -6.79 103.03
C ARG A 238 -0.06 -7.57 104.34
N HIS A 239 0.35 -7.00 105.47
CA HIS A 239 0.22 -7.59 106.81
C HIS A 239 -0.98 -7.04 107.60
N TRP A 240 -1.71 -6.06 107.05
CA TRP A 240 -2.86 -5.44 107.70
C TRP A 240 -4.14 -6.25 107.45
N GLN A 241 -4.81 -6.68 108.52
CA GLN A 241 -5.91 -7.64 108.43
C GLN A 241 -7.11 -7.11 107.63
N TRP A 242 -7.44 -5.82 107.73
CA TRP A 242 -8.51 -5.20 106.94
C TRP A 242 -8.22 -5.21 105.44
N TRP A 243 -6.98 -4.99 105.03
CA TRP A 243 -6.56 -5.13 103.63
C TRP A 243 -6.63 -6.58 103.16
N ARG A 244 -6.20 -7.53 104.00
CA ARG A 244 -6.30 -8.97 103.71
C ARG A 244 -7.77 -9.43 103.56
N LEU A 245 -8.67 -8.89 104.37
CA LEU A 245 -10.12 -9.11 104.23
C LEU A 245 -10.64 -8.50 102.92
N PHE A 246 -10.36 -7.23 102.64
CA PHE A 246 -10.77 -6.54 101.42
C PHE A 246 -10.31 -7.26 100.15
N THR A 247 -9.05 -7.68 100.08
CA THR A 247 -8.50 -8.43 98.93
C THR A 247 -9.11 -9.83 98.74
N LYS A 248 -9.61 -10.46 99.82
CA LYS A 248 -10.34 -11.74 99.72
C LYS A 248 -11.82 -11.57 99.37
N VAL A 249 -12.46 -10.51 99.87
CA VAL A 249 -13.91 -10.29 99.71
C VAL A 249 -14.25 -9.56 98.41
N LYS A 250 -13.44 -8.57 97.98
CA LYS A 250 -13.73 -7.83 96.73
C LYS A 250 -13.90 -8.74 95.49
N PRO A 251 -13.10 -9.79 95.26
CA PRO A 251 -13.30 -10.70 94.13
C PRO A 251 -14.59 -11.54 94.19
N LEU A 252 -15.24 -11.64 95.37
CA LEU A 252 -16.52 -12.33 95.54
C LEU A 252 -17.72 -11.40 95.26
N LEU A 253 -17.50 -10.08 95.16
CA LEU A 253 -18.51 -9.08 94.79
C LEU A 253 -18.60 -8.97 93.26
N GLN A 254 -19.32 -9.92 92.65
CA GLN A 254 -19.39 -10.12 91.19
C GLN A 254 -19.68 -8.83 90.38
N VAL A 255 -20.64 -8.02 90.86
CA VAL A 255 -21.22 -6.86 90.14
C VAL A 255 -20.15 -5.92 89.56
N THR A 256 -19.27 -5.39 90.42
CA THR A 256 -18.35 -4.29 90.02
C THR A 256 -17.28 -4.66 88.99
N ARG A 257 -17.04 -5.95 88.74
CA ARG A 257 -16.12 -6.40 87.69
C ARG A 257 -16.87 -6.78 86.41
N GLN A 258 -18.05 -7.37 86.54
CA GLN A 258 -18.87 -7.75 85.39
C GLN A 258 -19.33 -6.52 84.60
N GLU A 259 -19.61 -5.41 85.26
CA GLU A 259 -20.02 -4.15 84.62
C GLU A 259 -18.90 -3.54 83.75
N GLU A 260 -17.66 -3.47 84.27
CA GLU A 260 -16.47 -3.01 83.52
C GLU A 260 -16.15 -3.96 82.33
N GLU A 261 -16.22 -5.28 82.54
CA GLU A 261 -15.96 -6.28 81.49
C GLU A 261 -17.05 -6.30 80.41
N LEU A 262 -18.32 -6.08 80.78
CA LEU A 262 -19.44 -5.97 79.84
C LEU A 262 -19.32 -4.71 78.97
N GLN A 263 -19.10 -3.54 79.59
CA GLN A 263 -18.96 -2.28 78.85
C GLN A 263 -17.80 -2.31 77.86
N ALA A 264 -16.67 -2.91 78.25
CA ALA A 264 -15.53 -3.11 77.35
C ALA A 264 -15.86 -4.07 76.19
N LYS A 265 -16.71 -5.08 76.42
CA LYS A 265 -17.17 -6.03 75.39
C LYS A 265 -18.19 -5.41 74.44
N ASP A 266 -19.10 -4.58 74.92
CA ASP A 266 -20.03 -3.83 74.06
C ASP A 266 -19.28 -2.84 73.16
N GLU A 267 -18.29 -2.12 73.70
CA GLU A 267 -17.42 -1.24 72.91
C GLU A 267 -16.61 -2.00 71.84
N GLU A 268 -16.13 -3.21 72.13
CA GLU A 268 -15.45 -4.06 71.15
C GLU A 268 -16.43 -4.57 70.08
N LEU A 269 -17.61 -5.03 70.50
CA LEU A 269 -18.66 -5.57 69.65
C LEU A 269 -19.23 -4.52 68.67
N VAL A 270 -19.39 -3.27 69.10
CA VAL A 270 -19.74 -2.14 68.21
C VAL A 270 -18.65 -1.93 67.15
N LYS A 271 -17.38 -1.80 67.56
CA LYS A 271 -16.25 -1.56 66.65
C LYS A 271 -16.01 -2.72 65.67
N VAL A 272 -16.34 -3.96 66.06
CA VAL A 272 -16.33 -5.13 65.17
C VAL A 272 -17.49 -5.06 64.17
N LYS A 273 -18.72 -4.76 64.62
CA LYS A 273 -19.88 -4.62 63.72
C LYS A 273 -19.71 -3.50 62.69
N GLU A 274 -19.21 -2.34 63.09
CA GLU A 274 -18.92 -1.22 62.17
C GLU A 274 -17.90 -1.61 61.08
N ARG A 275 -16.85 -2.34 61.46
CA ARG A 275 -15.84 -2.85 60.52
C ARG A 275 -16.40 -3.93 59.61
N GLN A 276 -17.17 -4.87 60.15
CA GLN A 276 -17.84 -5.92 59.37
C GLN A 276 -18.75 -5.29 58.32
N LEU A 277 -19.69 -4.44 58.74
CA LEU A 277 -20.61 -3.76 57.83
C LEU A 277 -19.87 -2.94 56.77
N LYS A 278 -18.78 -2.28 57.13
CA LYS A 278 -17.96 -1.55 56.15
C LYS A 278 -17.32 -2.50 55.12
N VAL A 279 -16.67 -3.58 55.56
CA VAL A 279 -16.01 -4.55 54.66
C VAL A 279 -17.03 -5.30 53.80
N GLU A 280 -18.21 -5.58 54.33
CA GLU A 280 -19.32 -6.23 53.64
C GLU A 280 -19.86 -5.33 52.50
N ASN A 281 -20.03 -4.03 52.75
CA ASN A 281 -20.36 -3.06 51.69
C ASN A 281 -19.25 -2.90 50.65
N GLU A 282 -17.97 -2.83 51.07
CA GLU A 282 -16.82 -2.75 50.15
C GLU A 282 -16.69 -4.03 49.29
N LEU A 283 -16.99 -5.21 49.86
CA LEU A 283 -17.02 -6.49 49.14
C LEU A 283 -18.11 -6.49 48.07
N VAL A 284 -19.37 -6.18 48.43
CA VAL A 284 -20.49 -6.14 47.48
C VAL A 284 -20.26 -5.14 46.34
N GLU A 285 -19.65 -3.98 46.61
CA GLU A 285 -19.31 -3.03 45.55
C GLU A 285 -18.22 -3.57 44.60
N MET A 286 -17.26 -4.34 45.12
CA MET A 286 -16.18 -4.96 44.33
C MET A 286 -16.65 -6.20 43.56
N GLU A 287 -17.52 -7.03 44.13
CA GLU A 287 -18.15 -8.15 43.45
C GLU A 287 -19.01 -7.69 42.26
N ARG A 288 -19.81 -6.62 42.45
CA ARG A 288 -20.58 -6.00 41.36
C ARG A 288 -19.67 -5.48 40.23
N LYS A 289 -18.55 -4.84 40.55
CA LYS A 289 -17.55 -4.40 39.55
C LYS A 289 -16.89 -5.59 38.86
N HIS A 290 -16.63 -6.67 39.58
CA HIS A 290 -16.07 -7.89 38.99
C HIS A 290 -17.04 -8.54 38.01
N GLN A 291 -18.32 -8.67 38.37
CA GLN A 291 -19.39 -9.14 37.49
C GLN A 291 -19.50 -8.28 36.21
N GLN A 292 -19.49 -6.95 36.35
CA GLN A 292 -19.50 -6.03 35.20
C GLN A 292 -18.30 -6.24 34.25
N LEU A 293 -17.09 -6.43 34.79
CA LEU A 293 -15.89 -6.69 33.98
C LEU A 293 -15.86 -8.10 33.38
N VAL A 294 -16.49 -9.09 34.02
CA VAL A 294 -16.68 -10.44 33.44
C VAL A 294 -17.67 -10.37 32.27
N GLU A 295 -18.74 -9.59 32.42
CA GLU A 295 -19.76 -9.40 31.38
C GLU A 295 -19.20 -8.64 30.16
N GLU A 296 -18.51 -7.52 30.37
CA GLU A 296 -17.81 -6.80 29.29
C GLU A 296 -16.80 -7.71 28.55
N LYS A 297 -16.09 -8.58 29.28
CA LYS A 297 -15.18 -9.57 28.70
C LYS A 297 -15.92 -10.64 27.90
N ASN A 298 -17.08 -11.12 28.35
CA ASN A 298 -17.87 -12.13 27.65
C ASN A 298 -18.41 -11.55 26.33
N ILE A 299 -19.01 -10.36 26.38
CA ILE A 299 -19.50 -9.63 25.20
C ILE A 299 -18.36 -9.41 24.18
N LEU A 300 -17.17 -9.02 24.63
CA LEU A 300 -16.00 -8.88 23.76
C LEU A 300 -15.50 -10.21 23.18
N ALA A 301 -15.64 -11.33 23.90
CA ALA A 301 -15.29 -12.65 23.41
C ALA A 301 -16.30 -13.16 22.35
N GLU A 302 -17.59 -12.88 22.53
CA GLU A 302 -18.65 -13.17 21.55
C GLU A 302 -18.49 -12.32 20.29
N GLN A 303 -18.21 -11.02 20.43
CA GLN A 303 -17.91 -10.14 19.29
C GLN A 303 -16.69 -10.64 18.51
N LEU A 304 -15.61 -11.02 19.21
CA LEU A 304 -14.41 -11.60 18.59
C LEU A 304 -14.72 -12.95 17.91
N HIS A 305 -15.65 -13.74 18.45
CA HIS A 305 -16.08 -15.00 17.83
C HIS A 305 -16.84 -14.72 16.52
N ALA A 306 -17.82 -13.83 16.54
CA ALA A 306 -18.59 -13.41 15.37
C ALA A 306 -17.70 -12.75 14.29
N GLU A 307 -16.74 -11.90 14.66
CA GLU A 307 -15.74 -11.37 13.71
C GLU A 307 -14.86 -12.48 13.12
N THR A 308 -14.55 -13.53 13.90
CA THR A 308 -13.78 -14.69 13.41
C THR A 308 -14.60 -15.55 12.44
N GLU A 309 -15.91 -15.70 12.66
CA GLU A 309 -16.81 -16.40 11.74
C GLU A 309 -17.01 -15.60 10.45
N LEU A 310 -17.28 -14.29 10.53
CA LEU A 310 -17.35 -13.40 9.36
C LEU A 310 -16.05 -13.39 8.56
N PHE A 311 -14.88 -13.45 9.23
CA PHE A 311 -13.59 -13.58 8.56
C PHE A 311 -13.44 -14.95 7.86
N ALA A 312 -13.94 -16.03 8.45
CA ALA A 312 -13.95 -17.36 7.82
C ALA A 312 -14.88 -17.43 6.60
N GLU A 313 -16.06 -16.80 6.66
CA GLU A 313 -16.96 -16.66 5.51
C GLU A 313 -16.33 -15.83 4.38
N ALA A 314 -15.68 -14.71 4.73
CA ALA A 314 -14.97 -13.86 3.77
C ALA A 314 -13.77 -14.58 3.12
N GLU A 315 -13.00 -15.37 3.90
CA GLU A 315 -11.90 -16.18 3.36
C GLU A 315 -12.42 -17.31 2.46
N GLU A 316 -13.53 -17.97 2.82
CA GLU A 316 -14.15 -18.96 1.95
C GLU A 316 -14.66 -18.33 0.65
N MET A 317 -15.31 -17.16 0.72
CA MET A 317 -15.72 -16.40 -0.46
C MET A 317 -14.49 -16.03 -1.32
N ARG A 318 -13.38 -15.64 -0.70
CA ARG A 318 -12.11 -15.34 -1.39
C ARG A 318 -11.53 -16.57 -2.08
N VAL A 319 -11.62 -17.75 -1.48
CA VAL A 319 -11.19 -19.03 -2.09
C VAL A 319 -12.12 -19.46 -3.23
N ARG A 320 -13.45 -19.33 -3.08
CA ARG A 320 -14.41 -19.58 -4.18
C ARG A 320 -14.18 -18.63 -5.36
N LEU A 321 -13.91 -17.35 -5.09
CA LEU A 321 -13.55 -16.37 -6.12
C LEU A 321 -12.19 -16.67 -6.77
N LEU A 322 -11.24 -17.28 -6.04
CA LEU A 322 -9.97 -17.72 -6.61
C LEU A 322 -10.16 -18.90 -7.58
N SER A 323 -10.93 -19.93 -7.18
CA SER A 323 -11.32 -21.05 -8.07
C SER A 323 -12.01 -20.51 -9.32
N ARG A 324 -13.03 -19.66 -9.13
CA ARG A 324 -13.78 -19.11 -10.26
C ARG A 324 -12.94 -18.20 -11.15
N LYS A 325 -11.90 -17.55 -10.62
CA LYS A 325 -10.92 -16.82 -11.42
C LYS A 325 -10.08 -17.79 -12.28
N GLN A 326 -9.59 -18.89 -11.71
CA GLN A 326 -8.81 -19.89 -12.47
C GLN A 326 -9.66 -20.53 -13.58
N GLU A 327 -10.89 -20.94 -13.27
CA GLU A 327 -11.86 -21.44 -14.27
C GLU A 327 -12.08 -20.43 -15.42
N LEU A 328 -12.13 -19.12 -15.11
CA LEU A 328 -12.30 -18.07 -16.11
C LEU A 328 -11.01 -17.74 -16.87
N GLU A 329 -9.84 -17.92 -16.28
CA GLU A 329 -8.54 -17.79 -16.97
C GLU A 329 -8.30 -18.97 -17.93
N GLU A 330 -8.72 -20.18 -17.56
CA GLU A 330 -8.72 -21.37 -18.44
C GLU A 330 -9.68 -21.17 -19.63
N ILE A 331 -10.95 -20.79 -19.38
CA ILE A 331 -11.93 -20.50 -20.44
C ILE A 331 -11.46 -19.35 -21.35
N LEU A 332 -10.79 -18.33 -20.80
CA LEU A 332 -10.26 -17.22 -21.58
C LEU A 332 -9.12 -17.69 -22.50
N HIS A 333 -8.21 -18.53 -22.01
CA HIS A 333 -7.12 -19.09 -22.81
C HIS A 333 -7.63 -20.02 -23.94
N ASP A 334 -8.63 -20.86 -23.65
CA ASP A 334 -9.32 -21.69 -24.67
C ASP A 334 -10.00 -20.82 -25.75
N LEU A 335 -10.54 -19.65 -25.38
CA LEU A 335 -11.15 -18.72 -26.33
C LEU A 335 -10.12 -17.93 -27.14
N GLU A 336 -8.99 -17.52 -26.54
CA GLU A 336 -7.87 -16.90 -27.27
C GLU A 336 -7.32 -17.86 -28.33
N SER A 337 -6.99 -19.09 -27.94
CA SER A 337 -6.53 -20.16 -28.86
C SER A 337 -7.50 -20.39 -30.03
N ARG A 338 -8.81 -20.42 -29.75
CA ARG A 338 -9.85 -20.55 -30.79
C ARG A 338 -10.00 -19.31 -31.68
N VAL A 339 -9.65 -18.12 -31.22
CA VAL A 339 -9.59 -16.92 -32.07
C VAL A 339 -8.36 -16.98 -32.96
N GLU A 340 -7.20 -17.41 -32.45
CA GLU A 340 -5.99 -17.62 -33.27
C GLU A 340 -6.24 -18.65 -34.39
N GLU A 341 -6.91 -19.78 -34.11
CA GLU A 341 -7.32 -20.76 -35.14
C GLU A 341 -8.22 -20.13 -36.23
N GLU A 342 -9.20 -19.30 -35.87
CA GLU A 342 -10.12 -18.67 -36.82
C GLU A 342 -9.46 -17.51 -37.59
N GLU A 343 -8.48 -16.82 -37.00
CA GLU A 343 -7.66 -15.84 -37.71
C GLU A 343 -6.74 -16.50 -38.74
N GLU A 344 -6.11 -17.65 -38.42
CA GLU A 344 -5.38 -18.46 -39.41
C GLU A 344 -6.29 -18.96 -40.54
N ARG A 345 -7.50 -19.47 -40.22
CA ARG A 345 -8.52 -19.88 -41.22
C ARG A 345 -8.96 -18.72 -42.10
N ASN A 346 -9.18 -17.54 -41.54
CA ASN A 346 -9.52 -16.34 -42.29
C ASN A 346 -8.35 -15.90 -43.20
N GLN A 347 -7.11 -16.00 -42.72
CA GLN A 347 -5.94 -15.63 -43.51
C GLN A 347 -5.65 -16.63 -44.64
N SER A 348 -5.87 -17.93 -44.45
CA SER A 348 -5.78 -18.92 -45.54
C SER A 348 -6.86 -18.69 -46.59
N LEU A 349 -8.13 -18.51 -46.18
CA LEU A 349 -9.24 -18.17 -47.07
C LEU A 349 -9.03 -16.84 -47.82
N GLN A 350 -8.41 -15.83 -47.20
CA GLN A 350 -8.02 -14.59 -47.90
C GLN A 350 -6.94 -14.84 -48.95
N ASN A 351 -5.99 -15.74 -48.69
CA ASN A 351 -4.93 -16.07 -49.66
C ASN A 351 -5.46 -16.93 -50.82
N GLU A 352 -6.37 -17.87 -50.56
CA GLU A 352 -7.11 -18.59 -51.60
C GLU A 352 -7.98 -17.64 -52.44
N LYS A 353 -8.72 -16.73 -51.79
CA LYS A 353 -9.48 -15.69 -52.48
C LYS A 353 -8.59 -14.84 -53.38
N LYS A 354 -7.39 -14.42 -52.93
CA LYS A 354 -6.43 -13.68 -53.77
C LYS A 354 -5.95 -14.51 -54.97
N LYS A 355 -5.60 -15.79 -54.78
CA LYS A 355 -5.24 -16.70 -55.88
C LYS A 355 -6.37 -16.80 -56.91
N MET A 356 -7.60 -17.00 -56.44
CA MET A 356 -8.77 -17.16 -57.32
C MET A 356 -9.17 -15.83 -57.99
N GLN A 357 -8.97 -14.68 -57.34
CA GLN A 357 -9.12 -13.36 -57.98
C GLN A 357 -8.04 -13.12 -59.05
N SER A 358 -6.79 -13.52 -58.82
CA SER A 358 -5.74 -13.49 -59.85
C SER A 358 -6.14 -14.37 -61.03
N HIS A 359 -6.56 -15.61 -60.78
CA HIS A 359 -6.95 -16.54 -61.84
C HIS A 359 -8.17 -16.06 -62.65
N ILE A 360 -9.12 -15.37 -62.02
CA ILE A 360 -10.22 -14.70 -62.73
C ILE A 360 -9.68 -13.58 -63.62
N GLN A 361 -8.78 -12.73 -63.13
CA GLN A 361 -8.16 -11.68 -63.95
C GLN A 361 -7.33 -12.27 -65.10
N ASP A 362 -6.55 -13.34 -64.86
CA ASP A 362 -5.77 -14.04 -65.89
C ASP A 362 -6.68 -14.60 -67.01
N LEU A 363 -7.90 -15.04 -66.65
CA LEU A 363 -8.92 -15.52 -67.59
C LEU A 363 -9.67 -14.38 -68.30
N GLU A 364 -9.89 -13.25 -67.63
CA GLU A 364 -10.46 -12.03 -68.23
C GLU A 364 -9.48 -11.45 -69.28
N GLU A 365 -8.18 -11.37 -68.97
CA GLU A 365 -7.14 -10.93 -69.91
C GLU A 365 -7.00 -11.90 -71.10
N GLN A 366 -7.05 -13.22 -70.88
CA GLN A 366 -7.08 -14.22 -71.97
C GLN A 366 -8.34 -14.13 -72.85
N LEU A 367 -9.49 -13.78 -72.26
CA LEU A 367 -10.73 -13.60 -73.01
C LEU A 367 -10.65 -12.36 -73.92
N ASP A 368 -10.11 -11.25 -73.41
CA ASP A 368 -9.86 -10.02 -74.20
C ASP A 368 -8.84 -10.28 -75.33
N GLU A 369 -7.79 -11.07 -75.10
CA GLU A 369 -6.84 -11.46 -76.15
C GLU A 369 -7.49 -12.33 -77.25
N GLU A 370 -8.32 -13.32 -76.88
CA GLU A 370 -9.06 -14.15 -77.84
C GLU A 370 -10.16 -13.36 -78.57
N GLU A 371 -10.84 -12.41 -77.92
CA GLU A 371 -11.77 -11.50 -78.60
C GLU A 371 -11.04 -10.60 -79.60
N ALA A 372 -9.87 -10.06 -79.25
CA ALA A 372 -9.04 -9.27 -80.17
C ALA A 372 -8.52 -10.13 -81.36
N ALA A 373 -8.09 -11.37 -81.09
CA ALA A 373 -7.70 -12.33 -82.13
C ALA A 373 -8.87 -12.67 -83.06
N ARG A 374 -10.07 -12.86 -82.51
CA ARG A 374 -11.32 -13.11 -83.24
C ARG A 374 -11.76 -11.91 -84.09
N GLN A 375 -11.67 -10.69 -83.57
CA GLN A 375 -11.93 -9.47 -84.35
C GLN A 375 -10.96 -9.34 -85.54
N LYS A 376 -9.67 -9.63 -85.32
CA LYS A 376 -8.66 -9.66 -86.38
C LYS A 376 -8.95 -10.72 -87.43
N LEU A 377 -9.27 -11.96 -87.03
CA LEU A 377 -9.66 -13.05 -87.94
C LEU A 377 -10.93 -12.71 -88.75
N GLN A 378 -11.89 -12.00 -88.17
CA GLN A 378 -13.07 -11.51 -88.88
C GLN A 378 -12.71 -10.43 -89.92
N LEU A 379 -11.71 -9.59 -89.65
CA LEU A 379 -11.18 -8.61 -90.61
C LEU A 379 -10.43 -9.29 -91.77
N ASP A 380 -9.58 -10.27 -91.46
CA ASP A 380 -8.86 -11.10 -92.43
C ASP A 380 -9.85 -11.89 -93.31
N LYS A 381 -10.92 -12.42 -92.72
CA LYS A 381 -12.02 -13.06 -93.46
C LYS A 381 -12.68 -12.11 -94.46
N VAL A 382 -13.07 -10.90 -94.05
CA VAL A 382 -13.73 -9.94 -94.95
C VAL A 382 -12.80 -9.54 -96.12
N THR A 383 -11.49 -9.40 -95.88
CA THR A 383 -10.53 -9.16 -96.98
C THR A 383 -10.25 -10.38 -97.84
N ALA A 384 -10.48 -11.61 -97.36
CA ALA A 384 -10.46 -12.82 -98.17
C ALA A 384 -11.73 -12.95 -99.03
N GLU A 385 -12.92 -12.70 -98.48
CA GLU A 385 -14.20 -12.69 -99.21
C GLU A 385 -14.19 -11.62 -100.33
N ALA A 386 -13.59 -10.45 -100.08
CA ALA A 386 -13.39 -9.42 -101.10
C ALA A 386 -12.45 -9.87 -102.25
N LYS A 387 -11.43 -10.69 -101.96
CA LYS A 387 -10.55 -11.27 -102.99
C LYS A 387 -11.26 -12.35 -103.79
N ILE A 388 -12.09 -13.18 -103.15
CA ILE A 388 -12.90 -14.21 -103.80
C ILE A 388 -13.87 -13.57 -104.80
N LYS A 389 -14.62 -12.53 -104.39
CA LYS A 389 -15.51 -11.80 -105.31
C LYS A 389 -14.81 -11.27 -106.55
N LYS A 390 -13.60 -10.73 -106.39
CA LYS A 390 -12.81 -10.29 -107.54
C LYS A 390 -12.45 -11.44 -108.49
N MET A 391 -12.11 -12.61 -107.94
CA MET A 391 -11.86 -13.81 -108.76
C MET A 391 -13.13 -14.33 -109.43
N GLU A 392 -14.31 -14.18 -108.82
CA GLU A 392 -15.61 -14.50 -109.43
C GLU A 392 -15.94 -13.53 -110.60
N GLU A 393 -15.63 -12.24 -110.47
CA GLU A 393 -15.71 -11.24 -111.54
C GLU A 393 -14.73 -11.55 -112.70
N ASP A 394 -13.48 -11.92 -112.37
CA ASP A 394 -12.48 -12.34 -113.35
C ASP A 394 -12.90 -13.64 -114.09
N ILE A 395 -13.59 -14.58 -113.41
CA ILE A 395 -14.15 -15.79 -114.04
C ILE A 395 -15.29 -15.45 -115.01
N LEU A 396 -16.22 -14.59 -114.64
CA LEU A 396 -17.31 -14.13 -115.53
C LEU A 396 -16.78 -13.48 -116.81
N LEU A 397 -15.68 -12.72 -116.71
CA LEU A 397 -14.97 -12.15 -117.87
C LEU A 397 -14.36 -13.22 -118.78
N LEU A 398 -13.88 -14.34 -118.23
CA LEU A 398 -13.37 -15.47 -119.01
C LEU A 398 -14.50 -16.29 -119.65
N GLU A 399 -15.65 -16.44 -118.99
CA GLU A 399 -16.81 -17.13 -119.55
C GLU A 399 -17.42 -16.39 -120.75
N ASP A 400 -17.54 -15.05 -120.70
CA ASP A 400 -17.97 -14.25 -121.84
C ASP A 400 -17.02 -14.39 -123.04
N GLN A 401 -15.71 -14.38 -122.82
CA GLN A 401 -14.71 -14.66 -123.86
C GLN A 401 -14.88 -16.06 -124.46
N ASN A 402 -15.07 -17.08 -123.61
CA ASN A 402 -15.28 -18.47 -124.05
C ASN A 402 -16.58 -18.62 -124.88
N SER A 403 -17.64 -17.86 -124.52
CA SER A 403 -18.90 -17.82 -125.26
C SER A 403 -18.77 -17.25 -126.68
N LYS A 404 -17.76 -16.40 -126.93
CA LYS A 404 -17.48 -15.80 -128.24
C LYS A 404 -16.74 -16.80 -129.14
N PHE A 405 -15.69 -17.45 -128.62
CA PHE A 405 -14.99 -18.52 -129.34
C PHE A 405 -15.89 -19.69 -129.71
N LEU A 406 -16.87 -20.05 -128.86
CA LEU A 406 -17.88 -21.07 -129.18
C LEU A 406 -18.78 -20.72 -130.39
N LYS A 407 -19.02 -19.43 -130.66
CA LYS A 407 -19.79 -18.98 -131.84
C LYS A 407 -18.94 -19.01 -133.11
N GLU A 408 -17.67 -18.63 -133.02
CA GLU A 408 -16.72 -18.71 -134.14
C GLU A 408 -16.46 -20.17 -134.54
N LYS A 409 -16.29 -21.07 -133.56
CA LYS A 409 -16.12 -22.50 -133.80
C LYS A 409 -17.26 -23.08 -134.65
N LYS A 410 -18.52 -22.76 -134.32
CA LYS A 410 -19.69 -23.31 -135.03
C LYS A 410 -19.76 -22.88 -136.50
N LEU A 411 -19.34 -21.65 -136.80
CA LEU A 411 -19.23 -21.13 -138.18
C LEU A 411 -18.12 -21.81 -139.01
N LEU A 412 -17.16 -22.49 -138.37
CA LEU A 412 -16.14 -23.29 -139.04
C LEU A 412 -16.59 -24.75 -139.23
N GLU A 413 -17.35 -25.31 -138.28
CA GLU A 413 -17.85 -26.70 -138.35
C GLU A 413 -18.81 -26.90 -139.56
N ASP A 414 -19.74 -25.97 -139.80
CA ASP A 414 -20.63 -26.02 -140.98
C ASP A 414 -19.86 -26.00 -142.32
N ARG A 415 -18.65 -25.39 -142.33
CA ARG A 415 -17.79 -25.26 -143.52
C ARG A 415 -16.88 -26.47 -143.76
N ILE A 416 -16.73 -27.33 -142.76
CA ILE A 416 -15.95 -28.58 -142.85
C ILE A 416 -16.82 -29.70 -143.44
N ALA A 417 -18.14 -29.70 -143.19
CA ALA A 417 -19.07 -30.69 -143.71
C ALA A 417 -19.04 -30.80 -145.25
N GLU A 418 -18.96 -29.67 -145.96
CA GLU A 418 -18.93 -29.60 -147.43
C GLU A 418 -17.61 -30.16 -148.02
N MET A 419 -16.47 -29.88 -147.39
CA MET A 419 -15.15 -30.39 -147.80
C MET A 419 -14.93 -31.87 -147.48
N THR A 420 -15.61 -32.41 -146.45
CA THR A 420 -15.41 -33.79 -145.99
C THR A 420 -15.88 -34.83 -147.02
N SER A 421 -16.78 -34.46 -147.93
CA SER A 421 -17.23 -35.33 -149.04
C SER A 421 -16.22 -35.50 -150.18
N GLN A 422 -15.05 -34.82 -150.14
CA GLN A 422 -14.01 -34.89 -151.16
C GLN A 422 -12.68 -35.47 -150.64
N LEU A 423 -12.64 -35.97 -149.40
CA LEU A 423 -11.43 -36.54 -148.78
C LEU A 423 -11.56 -38.05 -148.47
N THR A 424 -12.48 -38.74 -149.15
CA THR A 424 -12.65 -40.20 -149.09
C THR A 424 -11.94 -40.94 -150.24
N GLU A 425 -11.06 -40.25 -150.97
CA GLU A 425 -10.36 -40.79 -152.17
C GLU A 425 -8.83 -40.86 -152.00
N GLU A 426 -8.28 -40.35 -150.89
CA GLU A 426 -6.85 -40.35 -150.55
C GLU A 426 -6.60 -40.92 -149.13
N GLU A 427 -7.15 -42.11 -148.86
CA GLU A 427 -6.76 -42.91 -147.69
C GLU A 427 -5.43 -43.66 -147.94
N GLU A 428 -4.73 -43.99 -146.84
CA GLU A 428 -3.77 -45.11 -146.81
C GLU A 428 -2.49 -45.02 -147.70
N LYS A 429 -1.50 -44.21 -147.27
CA LYS A 429 -0.46 -44.77 -146.36
C LYS A 429 0.60 -43.81 -145.79
N ALA A 430 0.54 -43.73 -144.45
CA ALA A 430 1.66 -43.87 -143.51
C ALA A 430 2.80 -42.83 -143.44
N LYS A 431 2.82 -42.10 -142.30
CA LYS A 431 3.92 -42.30 -141.32
C LYS A 431 3.56 -41.99 -139.86
N ASN A 432 3.85 -42.96 -138.99
CA ASN A 432 4.24 -42.82 -137.58
C ASN A 432 3.26 -42.23 -136.54
N LEU A 433 2.28 -43.04 -136.12
CA LEU A 433 1.90 -43.06 -134.70
C LEU A 433 2.92 -43.95 -133.94
N GLY A 434 3.83 -43.33 -133.18
CA GLY A 434 4.93 -44.04 -132.53
C GLY A 434 5.56 -43.35 -131.32
N LYS A 435 4.88 -42.35 -130.72
CA LYS A 435 5.42 -41.52 -129.63
C LYS A 435 4.64 -41.54 -128.31
N VAL A 436 3.93 -42.63 -128.02
CA VAL A 436 3.41 -42.91 -126.65
C VAL A 436 4.46 -43.66 -125.81
N LYS A 437 5.74 -43.28 -125.92
CA LYS A 437 6.84 -43.82 -125.11
C LYS A 437 7.83 -42.78 -124.54
N ASN A 438 7.61 -41.48 -124.74
CA ASN A 438 8.28 -40.44 -123.92
C ASN A 438 7.60 -40.28 -122.54
N LYS A 439 6.98 -41.35 -122.02
CA LYS A 439 6.38 -41.47 -120.69
C LYS A 439 7.45 -41.64 -119.60
N GLN A 440 8.62 -41.03 -119.79
CA GLN A 440 9.81 -41.12 -118.94
C GLN A 440 10.52 -39.77 -118.73
N GLU A 441 10.12 -38.70 -119.42
CA GLU A 441 10.75 -37.36 -119.27
C GLU A 441 10.00 -36.44 -118.29
N MET A 442 8.80 -36.82 -117.84
CA MET A 442 8.05 -36.10 -116.78
C MET A 442 8.29 -36.70 -115.37
N MET A 443 9.27 -37.60 -115.22
CA MET A 443 9.58 -38.26 -113.94
C MET A 443 10.67 -37.52 -113.11
N MET A 444 11.24 -36.44 -113.66
CA MET A 444 12.27 -35.62 -112.98
C MET A 444 11.68 -34.47 -112.15
N VAL A 445 10.49 -33.96 -112.47
CA VAL A 445 9.89 -32.79 -111.79
C VAL A 445 9.04 -33.21 -110.58
N ASP A 446 8.32 -34.34 -110.68
CA ASP A 446 7.47 -34.92 -109.62
C ASP A 446 8.28 -35.51 -108.43
N LEU A 447 9.60 -35.33 -108.40
CA LEU A 447 10.46 -35.66 -107.27
C LEU A 447 10.98 -34.43 -106.50
N GLU A 448 11.11 -33.27 -107.15
CA GLU A 448 11.58 -32.05 -106.48
C GLU A 448 10.49 -31.40 -105.61
N GLU A 449 9.22 -31.46 -106.03
CA GLU A 449 8.11 -30.89 -105.25
C GLU A 449 7.75 -31.74 -104.02
N ARG A 450 8.02 -33.06 -104.05
CA ARG A 450 7.75 -33.96 -102.92
C ARG A 450 8.66 -33.68 -101.73
N LEU A 451 9.94 -33.42 -101.96
CA LEU A 451 10.90 -33.10 -100.89
C LEU A 451 10.48 -31.87 -100.08
N LYS A 452 10.01 -30.80 -100.74
CA LYS A 452 9.52 -29.58 -100.09
C LYS A 452 8.20 -29.76 -99.32
N LYS A 453 7.39 -30.76 -99.68
CA LYS A 453 6.18 -31.11 -98.91
C LYS A 453 6.55 -31.89 -97.65
N GLU A 454 7.48 -32.84 -97.78
CA GLU A 454 7.97 -33.68 -96.68
C GLU A 454 8.68 -32.86 -95.58
N GLU A 455 9.52 -31.88 -95.96
CA GLU A 455 10.19 -31.02 -94.98
C GLU A 455 9.21 -30.17 -94.15
N LYS A 456 8.11 -29.71 -94.78
CA LYS A 456 7.12 -28.87 -94.10
C LYS A 456 6.23 -29.67 -93.16
N THR A 457 5.73 -30.83 -93.60
CA THR A 457 4.99 -31.75 -92.72
C THR A 457 5.87 -32.26 -91.59
N ARG A 458 7.18 -32.47 -91.79
CA ARG A 458 8.10 -32.85 -90.71
C ARG A 458 8.28 -31.75 -89.65
N GLN A 459 8.33 -30.47 -90.03
CA GLN A 459 8.39 -29.38 -89.04
C GLN A 459 7.05 -29.19 -88.30
N GLU A 460 5.93 -29.43 -88.97
CA GLU A 460 4.60 -29.42 -88.35
C GLU A 460 4.45 -30.61 -87.38
N LEU A 461 4.98 -31.80 -87.72
CA LEU A 461 5.09 -32.97 -86.84
C LEU A 461 6.10 -32.77 -85.68
N GLU A 462 7.25 -32.11 -85.86
CA GLU A 462 8.16 -31.80 -84.74
C GLU A 462 7.53 -30.77 -83.77
N LYS A 463 6.70 -29.84 -84.26
CA LYS A 463 5.95 -28.90 -83.39
C LYS A 463 4.77 -29.59 -82.69
N ALA A 464 4.00 -30.41 -83.41
CA ALA A 464 2.93 -31.21 -82.82
C ALA A 464 3.49 -32.20 -81.79
N LYS A 465 4.64 -32.83 -82.08
CA LYS A 465 5.34 -33.68 -81.10
C LYS A 465 5.79 -32.88 -79.88
N ARG A 466 6.42 -31.71 -80.03
CA ARG A 466 6.81 -30.89 -78.86
C ARG A 466 5.62 -30.38 -78.05
N LYS A 467 4.46 -30.15 -78.68
CA LYS A 467 3.21 -29.89 -77.96
C LYS A 467 2.72 -31.12 -77.20
N LEU A 468 2.66 -32.28 -77.84
CA LEU A 468 2.23 -33.53 -77.20
C LEU A 468 3.21 -34.02 -76.12
N ASP A 469 4.52 -33.82 -76.30
CA ASP A 469 5.54 -34.10 -75.28
C ASP A 469 5.34 -33.15 -74.07
N ALA A 470 5.03 -31.86 -74.31
CA ALA A 470 4.74 -30.89 -73.25
C ALA A 470 3.40 -31.15 -72.55
N GLU A 471 2.32 -31.40 -73.29
CA GLU A 471 1.02 -31.84 -72.77
C GLU A 471 1.16 -33.17 -72.00
N THR A 472 2.09 -34.04 -72.39
CA THR A 472 2.41 -35.26 -71.63
C THR A 472 3.18 -34.97 -70.34
N THR A 473 4.10 -34.00 -70.32
CA THR A 473 4.73 -33.58 -69.04
C THR A 473 3.75 -32.85 -68.14
N ASP A 474 2.91 -31.96 -68.67
CA ASP A 474 1.89 -31.23 -67.90
C ASP A 474 0.85 -32.21 -67.31
N LEU A 475 0.46 -33.25 -68.07
CA LEU A 475 -0.38 -34.33 -67.56
C LEU A 475 0.37 -35.26 -66.58
N GLN A 476 1.68 -35.47 -66.72
CA GLN A 476 2.47 -36.23 -65.74
C GLN A 476 2.64 -35.46 -64.43
N ASP A 477 2.85 -34.15 -64.49
CA ASP A 477 2.94 -33.28 -63.31
C ASP A 477 1.57 -33.10 -62.65
N GLN A 478 0.47 -32.97 -63.41
CA GLN A 478 -0.90 -33.04 -62.87
C GLN A 478 -1.21 -34.41 -62.24
N ILE A 479 -0.74 -35.52 -62.83
CA ILE A 479 -0.87 -36.85 -62.23
C ILE A 479 -0.03 -36.97 -60.95
N ALA A 480 1.17 -36.36 -60.90
CA ALA A 480 2.01 -36.33 -59.71
C ALA A 480 1.40 -35.45 -58.60
N GLU A 481 0.81 -34.30 -58.95
CA GLU A 481 0.11 -33.40 -58.01
C GLU A 481 -1.18 -34.05 -57.49
N LEU A 482 -1.96 -34.71 -58.35
CA LEU A 482 -3.11 -35.52 -57.94
C LEU A 482 -2.71 -36.73 -57.08
N GLN A 483 -1.56 -37.36 -57.35
CA GLN A 483 -1.01 -38.41 -56.49
C GLN A 483 -0.57 -37.85 -55.13
N ALA A 484 0.04 -36.67 -55.09
CA ALA A 484 0.39 -35.99 -53.84
C ALA A 484 -0.87 -35.62 -53.03
N GLN A 485 -1.90 -35.08 -53.67
CA GLN A 485 -3.21 -34.79 -53.06
C GLN A 485 -3.90 -36.08 -52.57
N ILE A 486 -3.81 -37.19 -53.31
CA ILE A 486 -4.32 -38.50 -52.86
C ILE A 486 -3.56 -39.00 -51.64
N GLU A 487 -2.24 -38.84 -51.57
CA GLU A 487 -1.45 -39.25 -50.41
C GLU A 487 -1.68 -38.34 -49.19
N GLU A 488 -1.87 -37.04 -49.39
CA GLU A 488 -2.28 -36.11 -48.33
C GLU A 488 -3.71 -36.42 -47.84
N LEU A 489 -4.66 -36.67 -48.74
CA LEU A 489 -6.02 -37.08 -48.38
C LEU A 489 -6.05 -38.44 -47.69
N LYS A 490 -5.17 -39.39 -48.01
CA LYS A 490 -4.98 -40.63 -47.23
C LYS A 490 -4.46 -40.35 -45.82
N ILE A 491 -3.53 -39.41 -45.64
CA ILE A 491 -3.01 -39.01 -44.32
C ILE A 491 -4.11 -38.31 -43.51
N GLN A 492 -4.92 -37.45 -44.13
CA GLN A 492 -6.08 -36.83 -43.49
C GLN A 492 -7.15 -37.87 -43.14
N LEU A 493 -7.44 -38.83 -44.03
CA LEU A 493 -8.36 -39.94 -43.79
C LEU A 493 -7.87 -40.80 -42.61
N ALA A 494 -6.61 -41.21 -42.59
CA ALA A 494 -6.03 -41.99 -41.50
C ALA A 494 -6.12 -41.27 -40.14
N LYS A 495 -5.88 -39.95 -40.09
CA LYS A 495 -6.12 -39.14 -38.89
C LYS A 495 -7.60 -39.12 -38.49
N LYS A 496 -8.53 -39.05 -39.44
CA LYS A 496 -9.97 -39.13 -39.15
C LYS A 496 -10.43 -40.53 -38.76
N GLU A 497 -9.75 -41.58 -39.20
CA GLU A 497 -9.95 -42.95 -38.73
C GLU A 497 -9.40 -43.15 -37.31
N GLU A 498 -8.26 -42.56 -36.95
CA GLU A 498 -7.76 -42.51 -35.57
C GLU A 498 -8.69 -41.69 -34.65
N GLU A 499 -9.14 -40.50 -35.07
CA GLU A 499 -10.13 -39.70 -34.32
C GLU A 499 -11.44 -40.47 -34.12
N LEU A 500 -11.91 -41.20 -35.15
CA LEU A 500 -13.11 -42.01 -35.09
C LEU A 500 -12.93 -43.23 -34.17
N GLN A 501 -11.77 -43.89 -34.19
CA GLN A 501 -11.45 -44.95 -33.23
C GLN A 501 -11.37 -44.42 -31.79
N ALA A 502 -10.78 -43.23 -31.58
CA ALA A 502 -10.72 -42.57 -30.27
C ALA A 502 -12.09 -42.04 -29.79
N ALA A 503 -13.04 -41.81 -30.71
CA ALA A 503 -14.44 -41.51 -30.38
C ALA A 503 -15.23 -42.78 -30.04
N LEU A 504 -15.04 -43.87 -30.81
CA LEU A 504 -15.65 -45.17 -30.56
C LEU A 504 -15.17 -45.77 -29.23
N ALA A 505 -13.86 -45.72 -28.94
CA ALA A 505 -13.31 -46.19 -27.67
C ALA A 505 -13.92 -45.43 -26.47
N ARG A 506 -14.09 -44.11 -26.58
CA ARG A 506 -14.80 -43.32 -25.55
C ARG A 506 -16.28 -43.67 -25.45
N SER A 507 -16.95 -43.94 -26.57
CA SER A 507 -18.34 -44.43 -26.56
C SER A 507 -18.47 -45.81 -25.91
N ASP A 508 -17.48 -46.70 -26.07
CA ASP A 508 -17.45 -48.01 -25.42
C ASP A 508 -17.12 -47.89 -23.92
N GLU A 509 -16.21 -46.99 -23.52
CA GLU A 509 -15.96 -46.67 -22.12
C GLU A 509 -17.20 -46.07 -21.43
N GLU A 510 -17.90 -45.12 -22.07
CA GLU A 510 -19.18 -44.59 -21.59
C GLU A 510 -20.26 -45.68 -21.53
N ALA A 511 -20.32 -46.60 -22.51
CA ALA A 511 -21.24 -47.73 -22.48
C ALA A 511 -20.92 -48.70 -21.32
N VAL A 512 -19.64 -48.94 -21.02
CA VAL A 512 -19.20 -49.74 -19.85
C VAL A 512 -19.55 -49.03 -18.54
N GLN A 513 -19.28 -47.72 -18.40
CA GLN A 513 -19.66 -46.94 -17.22
C GLN A 513 -21.19 -46.94 -17.01
N LYS A 514 -21.97 -46.73 -18.08
CA LYS A 514 -23.44 -46.81 -18.07
C LYS A 514 -23.96 -48.19 -17.66
N ASN A 515 -23.33 -49.26 -18.13
CA ASN A 515 -23.68 -50.63 -17.74
C ASN A 515 -23.31 -50.93 -16.27
N ASN A 516 -22.20 -50.39 -15.76
CA ASN A 516 -21.82 -50.51 -14.35
C ASN A 516 -22.76 -49.70 -13.43
N ALA A 517 -23.17 -48.50 -13.83
CA ALA A 517 -24.19 -47.74 -13.12
C ALA A 517 -25.55 -48.47 -13.13
N LEU A 518 -25.94 -49.08 -14.26
CA LEU A 518 -27.14 -49.93 -14.34
C LEU A 518 -27.06 -51.20 -13.49
N LYS A 519 -25.87 -51.76 -13.26
CA LYS A 519 -25.67 -52.81 -12.26
C LYS A 519 -25.89 -52.28 -10.84
N GLN A 520 -25.23 -51.19 -10.45
CA GLN A 520 -25.39 -50.61 -9.12
C GLN A 520 -26.85 -50.22 -8.82
N VAL A 521 -27.57 -49.68 -9.80
CA VAL A 521 -29.01 -49.39 -9.66
C VAL A 521 -29.82 -50.67 -9.42
N ARG A 522 -29.50 -51.79 -10.08
CA ARG A 522 -30.16 -53.08 -9.86
C ARG A 522 -29.78 -53.72 -8.52
N GLU A 523 -28.53 -53.59 -8.09
CA GLU A 523 -28.05 -54.07 -6.79
C GLU A 523 -28.71 -53.30 -5.64
N LEU A 524 -28.83 -51.98 -5.75
CA LEU A 524 -29.56 -51.13 -4.79
C LEU A 524 -31.08 -51.41 -4.82
N GLN A 525 -31.66 -51.72 -5.98
CA GLN A 525 -33.06 -52.15 -6.09
C GLN A 525 -33.30 -53.53 -5.47
N ALA A 526 -32.35 -54.45 -5.58
CA ALA A 526 -32.41 -55.76 -4.91
C ALA A 526 -32.29 -55.62 -3.39
N GLN A 527 -31.36 -54.80 -2.89
CA GLN A 527 -31.22 -54.50 -1.46
C GLN A 527 -32.47 -53.81 -0.89
N LEU A 528 -33.12 -52.93 -1.65
CA LEU A 528 -34.42 -52.36 -1.26
C LEU A 528 -35.53 -53.41 -1.20
N ALA A 529 -35.52 -54.42 -2.07
CA ALA A 529 -36.48 -55.52 -2.03
C ALA A 529 -36.23 -56.45 -0.82
N GLU A 530 -34.97 -56.83 -0.56
CA GLU A 530 -34.61 -57.61 0.65
C GLU A 530 -35.00 -56.86 1.93
N LEU A 531 -34.70 -55.56 2.04
CA LEU A 531 -35.09 -54.73 3.19
C LEU A 531 -36.62 -54.55 3.33
N GLN A 532 -37.39 -54.69 2.24
CA GLN A 532 -38.85 -54.74 2.32
C GLN A 532 -39.37 -56.11 2.78
N GLU A 533 -38.78 -57.21 2.30
CA GLU A 533 -39.12 -58.58 2.73
C GLU A 533 -38.75 -58.81 4.20
N ASP A 534 -37.57 -58.34 4.66
CA ASP A 534 -37.17 -58.34 6.06
C ASP A 534 -38.18 -57.58 6.94
N LEU A 535 -38.59 -56.38 6.52
CA LEU A 535 -39.56 -55.55 7.25
C LEU A 535 -40.98 -56.17 7.28
N GLU A 536 -41.36 -57.00 6.31
CA GLU A 536 -42.59 -57.78 6.37
C GLU A 536 -42.44 -59.05 7.21
N SER A 537 -41.26 -59.69 7.20
CA SER A 537 -40.95 -60.83 8.05
C SER A 537 -40.95 -60.45 9.54
N GLU A 538 -40.38 -59.29 9.91
CA GLU A 538 -40.34 -58.79 11.28
C GLU A 538 -41.76 -58.52 11.80
N LYS A 539 -42.61 -57.87 11.00
CA LYS A 539 -44.03 -57.67 11.31
C LYS A 539 -44.76 -59.00 11.53
N MET A 540 -44.48 -60.01 10.71
CA MET A 540 -45.10 -61.34 10.85
C MET A 540 -44.61 -62.08 12.10
N CYS A 541 -43.32 -62.02 12.41
CA CYS A 541 -42.73 -62.60 13.62
C CYS A 541 -43.25 -61.92 14.89
N ARG A 542 -43.35 -60.59 14.89
CA ARG A 542 -43.96 -59.82 15.98
C ARG A 542 -45.43 -60.20 16.19
N SER A 543 -46.21 -60.35 15.12
CA SER A 543 -47.61 -60.80 15.20
C SER A 543 -47.75 -62.20 15.83
N LYS A 544 -46.82 -63.13 15.53
CA LYS A 544 -46.77 -64.46 16.15
C LYS A 544 -46.39 -64.39 17.64
N ALA A 545 -45.44 -63.54 18.01
CA ALA A 545 -45.05 -63.33 19.41
C ALA A 545 -46.18 -62.71 20.28
N GLU A 546 -46.96 -61.76 19.72
CA GLU A 546 -48.11 -61.16 20.40
C GLU A 546 -49.32 -62.13 20.56
N LYS A 547 -49.31 -63.28 19.87
CA LYS A 547 -50.22 -64.42 20.12
C LYS A 547 -49.70 -65.34 21.21
N LEU A 548 -48.50 -65.92 21.03
CA LEU A 548 -47.88 -66.86 21.99
C LEU A 548 -47.85 -66.32 23.43
N LYS A 549 -47.71 -65.00 23.60
CA LYS A 549 -47.76 -64.35 24.92
C LYS A 549 -49.14 -64.41 25.61
N ARG A 550 -50.25 -64.45 24.85
CA ARG A 550 -51.60 -64.66 25.40
C ARG A 550 -51.79 -66.12 25.78
N ASP A 551 -51.50 -67.01 24.84
CA ASP A 551 -51.69 -68.45 24.99
C ASP A 551 -50.95 -68.97 26.26
N LEU A 552 -49.67 -68.60 26.42
CA LEU A 552 -48.85 -68.93 27.61
C LEU A 552 -49.27 -68.19 28.91
N SER A 553 -50.14 -67.18 28.85
CA SER A 553 -50.70 -66.55 30.05
C SER A 553 -51.91 -67.31 30.60
N GLU A 554 -52.68 -67.97 29.73
CA GLU A 554 -53.88 -68.74 30.10
C GLU A 554 -53.50 -70.13 30.65
N GLU A 555 -52.47 -70.78 30.09
CA GLU A 555 -51.91 -72.03 30.64
C GLU A 555 -51.33 -71.87 32.06
N LEU A 556 -50.81 -70.68 32.38
CA LEU A 556 -50.17 -70.39 33.68
C LEU A 556 -51.17 -70.13 34.83
N GLU A 557 -52.45 -69.92 34.53
CA GLU A 557 -53.51 -69.92 35.54
C GLU A 557 -54.07 -71.34 35.75
N ALA A 558 -54.21 -72.15 34.70
CA ALA A 558 -54.66 -73.54 34.79
C ALA A 558 -53.73 -74.43 35.64
N LEU A 559 -52.40 -74.33 35.43
CA LEU A 559 -51.40 -75.12 36.17
C LEU A 559 -51.26 -74.73 37.66
N LYS A 560 -51.86 -73.63 38.12
CA LYS A 560 -51.92 -73.30 39.55
C LYS A 560 -53.02 -74.06 40.30
N THR A 561 -54.08 -74.46 39.61
CA THR A 561 -55.22 -75.17 40.21
C THR A 561 -55.05 -76.69 40.33
N GLU A 562 -54.05 -77.29 39.67
CA GLU A 562 -53.80 -78.74 39.73
C GLU A 562 -52.71 -79.15 40.76
N LEU A 563 -52.02 -78.20 41.40
CA LEU A 563 -50.93 -78.48 42.35
C LEU A 563 -51.32 -78.34 43.84
N GLU A 564 -52.58 -78.04 44.16
CA GLU A 564 -53.10 -78.08 45.53
C GLU A 564 -53.61 -79.47 45.95
N ASP A 565 -53.72 -80.41 45.02
CA ASP A 565 -54.26 -81.76 45.25
C ASP A 565 -53.18 -82.86 45.34
N THR A 566 -53.42 -83.84 46.24
CA THR A 566 -52.67 -85.11 46.41
C THR A 566 -51.25 -85.08 47.03
N LEU A 567 -51.19 -84.60 48.28
CA LEU A 567 -50.23 -85.13 49.27
C LEU A 567 -50.55 -86.59 49.65
N ASP A 568 -49.52 -87.35 50.01
CA ASP A 568 -49.57 -88.58 50.82
C ASP A 568 -50.34 -89.81 50.26
N THR A 569 -50.13 -91.06 50.71
CA THR A 569 -49.17 -91.62 51.67
C THR A 569 -48.78 -93.08 51.31
N THR A 570 -47.48 -93.39 51.39
CA THR A 570 -46.86 -94.38 52.31
C THR A 570 -47.29 -95.87 52.31
N ALA A 571 -46.44 -96.72 52.91
CA ALA A 571 -46.72 -98.10 53.35
C ALA A 571 -46.92 -99.20 52.27
N ALA A 572 -45.92 -99.40 51.40
CA ALA A 572 -45.60 -100.74 50.88
C ALA A 572 -45.10 -101.63 52.03
N GLN A 573 -46.03 -102.15 52.84
CA GLN A 573 -45.78 -102.39 54.26
C GLN A 573 -45.06 -103.72 54.55
N GLN A 574 -44.04 -103.63 55.41
CA GLN A 574 -43.30 -104.71 56.07
C GLN A 574 -42.50 -105.71 55.20
N GLU A 575 -42.95 -106.20 54.05
CA GLU A 575 -42.11 -107.12 53.25
C GLU A 575 -41.03 -106.41 52.44
N LEU A 576 -41.25 -105.16 52.00
CA LEU A 576 -40.17 -104.35 51.46
C LEU A 576 -39.13 -103.95 52.53
N ARG A 577 -39.42 -104.14 53.83
CA ARG A 577 -38.67 -103.50 54.93
C ARG A 577 -37.25 -104.04 55.11
N THR A 578 -37.02 -105.32 54.84
CA THR A 578 -35.68 -105.94 54.97
C THR A 578 -34.79 -105.64 53.76
N LYS A 579 -35.33 -105.67 52.53
CA LYS A 579 -34.61 -105.12 51.35
C LYS A 579 -34.36 -103.63 51.52
N ARG A 580 -35.36 -102.88 52.01
CA ARG A 580 -35.19 -101.48 52.40
C ARG A 580 -34.16 -101.27 53.49
N GLU A 581 -33.81 -102.21 54.36
CA GLU A 581 -32.73 -101.94 55.33
C GLU A 581 -31.33 -101.91 54.66
N GLN A 582 -31.14 -102.60 53.53
CA GLN A 582 -29.95 -102.44 52.68
C GLN A 582 -30.11 -101.30 51.67
N GLU A 583 -31.24 -101.21 50.96
CA GLU A 583 -31.51 -100.09 50.04
C GLU A 583 -31.54 -98.75 50.78
N VAL A 584 -31.96 -98.66 52.05
CA VAL A 584 -31.89 -97.42 52.87
C VAL A 584 -30.48 -97.18 53.41
N ALA A 585 -29.56 -98.15 53.42
CA ALA A 585 -28.15 -97.85 53.67
C ALA A 585 -27.54 -97.12 52.45
N GLU A 586 -27.80 -97.62 51.24
CA GLU A 586 -27.31 -97.03 49.99
C GLU A 586 -28.08 -95.75 49.63
N LEU A 587 -29.41 -95.74 49.75
CA LEU A 587 -30.25 -94.57 49.57
C LEU A 587 -30.07 -93.53 50.69
N LYS A 588 -29.71 -93.87 51.93
CA LYS A 588 -29.26 -92.83 52.88
C LYS A 588 -27.99 -92.18 52.39
N LYS A 589 -27.02 -92.96 51.90
CA LYS A 589 -25.78 -92.39 51.38
C LYS A 589 -26.03 -91.52 50.14
N ALA A 590 -26.88 -91.97 49.22
CA ALA A 590 -27.30 -91.21 48.05
C ALA A 590 -28.19 -90.01 48.41
N ILE A 591 -29.02 -90.09 49.46
CA ILE A 591 -29.79 -88.95 49.98
C ILE A 591 -28.88 -87.99 50.75
N ASP A 592 -27.84 -88.43 51.45
CA ASP A 592 -26.85 -87.56 52.10
C ASP A 592 -25.99 -86.84 51.05
N GLU A 593 -25.66 -87.52 49.94
CA GLU A 593 -24.98 -86.93 48.78
C GLU A 593 -25.91 -86.01 47.96
N GLU A 594 -27.16 -86.38 47.70
CA GLU A 594 -28.14 -85.51 47.02
C GLU A 594 -28.67 -84.39 47.91
N THR A 595 -28.72 -84.55 49.23
CA THR A 595 -29.01 -83.46 50.18
C THR A 595 -27.83 -82.51 50.21
N LYS A 596 -26.57 -82.99 50.17
CA LYS A 596 -25.42 -82.12 49.94
C LYS A 596 -25.48 -81.39 48.60
N ASN A 597 -25.88 -82.07 47.53
CA ASN A 597 -26.01 -81.44 46.22
C ASN A 597 -27.15 -80.40 46.21
N HIS A 598 -28.27 -80.68 46.87
CA HIS A 598 -29.37 -79.72 47.07
C HIS A 598 -28.98 -78.57 48.00
N GLU A 599 -28.28 -78.81 49.12
CA GLU A 599 -27.79 -77.76 50.01
C GLU A 599 -26.76 -76.88 49.28
N ALA A 600 -25.86 -77.46 48.48
CA ALA A 600 -24.92 -76.73 47.64
C ALA A 600 -25.62 -75.94 46.54
N GLN A 601 -26.61 -76.51 45.84
CA GLN A 601 -27.40 -75.80 44.83
C GLN A 601 -28.28 -74.71 45.45
N ILE A 602 -28.87 -74.93 46.63
CA ILE A 602 -29.63 -73.92 47.38
C ILE A 602 -28.70 -72.82 47.89
N GLN A 603 -27.47 -73.15 48.29
CA GLN A 603 -26.47 -72.16 48.71
C GLN A 603 -25.95 -71.34 47.52
N ASP A 604 -25.65 -71.97 46.38
CA ASP A 604 -25.26 -71.28 45.14
C ASP A 604 -26.42 -70.44 44.59
N MET A 605 -27.65 -70.95 44.54
CA MET A 605 -28.84 -70.17 44.16
C MET A 605 -29.09 -69.01 45.14
N ARG A 606 -28.94 -69.20 46.45
CA ARG A 606 -28.99 -68.10 47.43
C ARG A 606 -27.88 -67.09 47.21
N GLN A 607 -26.68 -67.51 46.84
CA GLN A 607 -25.55 -66.62 46.56
C GLN A 607 -25.76 -65.84 45.26
N ARG A 608 -26.25 -66.47 44.19
CA ARG A 608 -26.66 -65.83 42.93
C ARG A 608 -27.83 -64.86 43.11
N HIS A 609 -28.82 -65.23 43.93
CA HIS A 609 -29.92 -64.32 44.26
C HIS A 609 -29.47 -63.17 45.16
N ALA A 610 -28.51 -63.39 46.08
CA ALA A 610 -27.90 -62.33 46.86
C ALA A 610 -27.13 -61.34 45.97
N THR A 611 -26.25 -61.82 45.09
CA THR A 611 -25.51 -60.95 44.16
C THR A 611 -26.44 -60.23 43.18
N ALA A 612 -27.48 -60.90 42.65
CA ALA A 612 -28.48 -60.25 41.79
C ALA A 612 -29.31 -59.19 42.54
N LEU A 613 -29.60 -59.38 43.83
CA LEU A 613 -30.23 -58.36 44.68
C LEU A 613 -29.28 -57.21 44.99
N GLU A 614 -27.97 -57.47 45.15
CA GLU A 614 -26.94 -56.46 45.35
C GLU A 614 -26.74 -55.62 44.08
N GLU A 615 -26.63 -56.25 42.91
CA GLU A 615 -26.59 -55.61 41.59
C GLU A 615 -27.85 -54.78 41.31
N LEU A 616 -29.05 -55.31 41.60
CA LEU A 616 -30.31 -54.56 41.47
C LEU A 616 -30.39 -53.40 42.46
N SER A 617 -29.82 -53.53 43.66
CA SER A 617 -29.73 -52.45 44.65
C SER A 617 -28.77 -51.35 44.19
N GLU A 618 -27.60 -51.71 43.65
CA GLU A 618 -26.67 -50.75 43.05
C GLU A 618 -27.27 -50.06 41.83
N GLN A 619 -27.93 -50.80 40.92
CA GLN A 619 -28.62 -50.21 39.77
C GLN A 619 -29.75 -49.26 40.22
N LEU A 620 -30.51 -49.62 41.26
CA LEU A 620 -31.54 -48.77 41.85
C LEU A 620 -30.95 -47.49 42.47
N ASP A 621 -29.82 -47.58 43.17
CA ASP A 621 -29.16 -46.41 43.77
C ASP A 621 -28.43 -45.53 42.73
N GLN A 622 -27.87 -46.12 41.67
CA GLN A 622 -27.41 -45.40 40.50
C GLN A 622 -28.57 -44.68 39.81
N ALA A 623 -29.71 -45.34 39.61
CA ALA A 623 -30.91 -44.72 39.04
C ALA A 623 -31.47 -43.58 39.91
N LYS A 624 -31.46 -43.70 41.25
CA LYS A 624 -31.79 -42.61 42.18
C LYS A 624 -30.82 -41.42 42.02
N ARG A 625 -29.52 -41.67 41.90
CA ARG A 625 -28.49 -40.62 41.68
C ARG A 625 -28.68 -39.93 40.32
N PHE A 626 -28.91 -40.68 39.25
CA PHE A 626 -29.23 -40.12 37.93
C PHE A 626 -30.52 -39.30 37.96
N LYS A 627 -31.59 -39.79 38.60
CA LYS A 627 -32.84 -39.04 38.78
C LYS A 627 -32.60 -37.72 39.52
N ALA A 628 -31.89 -37.75 40.66
CA ALA A 628 -31.61 -36.55 41.45
C ALA A 628 -30.74 -35.53 40.68
N ASN A 629 -29.82 -35.99 39.82
CA ASN A 629 -29.05 -35.12 38.93
C ASN A 629 -29.89 -34.55 37.79
N LEU A 630 -30.83 -35.32 37.22
CA LEU A 630 -31.78 -34.84 36.21
C LEU A 630 -32.78 -33.84 36.79
N GLU A 631 -33.27 -34.05 38.02
CA GLU A 631 -34.16 -33.09 38.70
C GLU A 631 -33.45 -31.78 39.04
N LYS A 632 -32.15 -31.82 39.41
CA LYS A 632 -31.31 -30.62 39.54
C LYS A 632 -31.06 -29.93 38.20
N SER A 633 -30.67 -30.68 37.16
CA SER A 633 -30.44 -30.15 35.81
C SER A 633 -31.70 -29.46 35.26
N LYS A 634 -32.87 -30.10 35.46
CA LYS A 634 -34.17 -29.50 35.15
C LYS A 634 -34.42 -28.20 35.94
N GLN A 635 -34.09 -28.15 37.24
CA GLN A 635 -34.26 -26.94 38.04
C GLN A 635 -33.33 -25.80 37.61
N CYS A 636 -32.10 -26.09 37.20
CA CYS A 636 -31.20 -25.12 36.56
C CYS A 636 -31.84 -24.60 35.26
N LEU A 637 -32.19 -25.49 34.32
CA LEU A 637 -32.81 -25.11 33.05
C LEU A 637 -34.15 -24.35 33.23
N GLU A 638 -34.91 -24.62 34.29
CA GLU A 638 -36.10 -23.85 34.65
C GLU A 638 -35.80 -22.50 35.33
N SER A 639 -34.58 -22.25 35.83
CA SER A 639 -34.09 -20.93 36.25
C SER A 639 -33.55 -20.18 35.04
N ASP A 640 -32.61 -20.79 34.31
CA ASP A 640 -31.98 -20.26 33.11
C ASP A 640 -33.04 -19.75 32.11
N ASN A 641 -34.09 -20.53 31.85
CA ASN A 641 -35.16 -20.14 30.92
C ASN A 641 -36.03 -18.96 31.44
N LYS A 642 -36.15 -18.78 32.77
CA LYS A 642 -36.80 -17.58 33.37
C LYS A 642 -35.88 -16.35 33.30
N GLU A 643 -34.58 -16.55 33.49
CA GLU A 643 -33.55 -15.52 33.41
C GLU A 643 -33.43 -15.02 31.97
N MET A 644 -33.24 -15.91 30.99
CA MET A 644 -33.30 -15.62 29.54
C MET A 644 -34.61 -14.92 29.14
N ALA A 645 -35.78 -15.31 29.67
CA ALA A 645 -37.04 -14.62 29.39
C ALA A 645 -37.09 -13.20 29.98
N CYS A 646 -36.40 -12.95 31.09
CA CYS A 646 -36.25 -11.63 31.70
C CYS A 646 -35.24 -10.76 30.91
N GLU A 647 -34.14 -11.36 30.45
CA GLU A 647 -33.15 -10.73 29.58
C GLU A 647 -33.75 -10.35 28.23
N VAL A 648 -34.47 -11.24 27.54
CA VAL A 648 -35.18 -10.93 26.28
C VAL A 648 -36.13 -9.74 26.47
N LYS A 649 -36.84 -9.67 27.61
CA LYS A 649 -37.71 -8.52 27.94
C LYS A 649 -36.93 -7.24 28.18
N THR A 650 -35.76 -7.33 28.81
CA THR A 650 -34.85 -6.20 29.09
C THR A 650 -34.16 -5.70 27.81
N LEU A 651 -33.70 -6.60 26.95
CA LEU A 651 -33.15 -6.33 25.62
C LEU A 651 -34.20 -5.71 24.70
N GLN A 652 -35.46 -6.13 24.77
CA GLN A 652 -36.56 -5.51 24.03
C GLN A 652 -36.81 -4.06 24.48
N GLN A 653 -36.67 -3.76 25.77
CA GLN A 653 -36.72 -2.38 26.29
C GLN A 653 -35.48 -1.56 25.90
N ALA A 654 -34.28 -2.12 26.04
CA ALA A 654 -33.04 -1.48 25.61
C ALA A 654 -33.03 -1.18 24.11
N LYS A 655 -33.63 -2.05 23.29
CA LYS A 655 -33.85 -1.85 21.85
C LYS A 655 -34.77 -0.66 21.57
N THR A 656 -35.93 -0.54 22.24
CA THR A 656 -36.83 0.60 22.01
C THR A 656 -36.22 1.92 22.48
N GLU A 657 -35.46 1.92 23.59
CA GLU A 657 -34.64 3.06 23.97
C GLU A 657 -33.55 3.41 22.95
N SER A 658 -32.87 2.39 22.41
CA SER A 658 -31.82 2.57 21.40
C SER A 658 -32.38 3.12 20.09
N GLU A 659 -33.54 2.63 19.63
CA GLU A 659 -34.24 3.17 18.46
C GLU A 659 -34.72 4.61 18.67
N TYR A 660 -35.15 4.98 19.88
CA TYR A 660 -35.47 6.36 20.24
C TYR A 660 -34.23 7.26 20.24
N LYS A 661 -33.11 6.79 20.84
CA LYS A 661 -31.82 7.49 20.84
C LYS A 661 -31.27 7.65 19.41
N ARG A 662 -31.37 6.63 18.56
CA ARG A 662 -31.01 6.68 17.13
C ARG A 662 -31.82 7.74 16.39
N LYS A 663 -33.16 7.73 16.48
CA LYS A 663 -34.01 8.74 15.83
C LYS A 663 -33.69 10.17 16.29
N LYS A 664 -33.33 10.35 17.57
CA LYS A 664 -32.89 11.65 18.10
C LYS A 664 -31.53 12.08 17.54
N LEU A 665 -30.58 11.16 17.43
CA LEU A 665 -29.26 11.41 16.82
C LEU A 665 -29.36 11.67 15.30
N GLU A 666 -30.26 10.99 14.59
CA GLU A 666 -30.56 11.23 13.18
C GLU A 666 -31.15 12.63 12.95
N ALA A 667 -32.08 13.07 13.81
CA ALA A 667 -32.59 14.44 13.78
C ALA A 667 -31.49 15.49 14.05
N GLN A 668 -30.61 15.25 15.03
CA GLN A 668 -29.45 16.11 15.29
C GLN A 668 -28.44 16.11 14.13
N MET A 669 -28.23 14.97 13.46
CA MET A 669 -27.37 14.87 12.29
C MET A 669 -27.96 15.58 11.07
N GLN A 670 -29.28 15.55 10.89
CA GLN A 670 -29.97 16.39 9.89
C GLN A 670 -29.83 17.89 10.22
N GLU A 671 -29.91 18.29 11.49
CA GLU A 671 -29.67 19.67 11.92
C GLU A 671 -28.22 20.10 11.65
N PHE A 672 -27.23 19.25 11.95
CA PHE A 672 -25.82 19.53 11.63
C PHE A 672 -25.55 19.58 10.12
N MET A 673 -26.21 18.74 9.31
CA MET A 673 -26.13 18.82 7.85
C MET A 673 -26.71 20.13 7.33
N ALA A 674 -27.85 20.58 7.84
CA ALA A 674 -28.45 21.88 7.48
C ALA A 674 -27.55 23.07 7.89
N ARG A 675 -26.99 23.04 9.10
CA ARG A 675 -26.00 24.04 9.54
C ARG A 675 -24.73 24.00 8.68
N THR A 676 -24.32 22.84 8.19
CA THR A 676 -23.15 22.69 7.30
C THR A 676 -23.41 23.33 5.95
N THR A 677 -24.57 23.08 5.32
CA THR A 677 -24.92 23.73 4.03
C THR A 677 -25.15 25.24 4.18
N GLU A 678 -25.65 25.72 5.33
CA GLU A 678 -25.68 27.15 5.65
C GLU A 678 -24.27 27.75 5.76
N VAL A 679 -23.32 27.06 6.41
CA VAL A 679 -21.92 27.49 6.52
C VAL A 679 -21.22 27.44 5.15
N GLU A 680 -21.53 26.47 4.29
CA GLU A 680 -21.01 26.41 2.93
C GLU A 680 -21.56 27.53 2.04
N ARG A 681 -22.86 27.86 2.17
CA ARG A 681 -23.46 29.04 1.51
C ARG A 681 -22.79 30.33 1.99
N ALA A 682 -22.64 30.51 3.30
CA ALA A 682 -21.96 31.68 3.87
C ALA A 682 -20.49 31.77 3.47
N LYS A 683 -19.79 30.62 3.34
CA LYS A 683 -18.43 30.54 2.79
C LYS A 683 -18.39 30.93 1.31
N GLY A 684 -19.40 30.57 0.51
CA GLY A 684 -19.57 31.04 -0.86
C GLY A 684 -19.74 32.56 -0.94
N GLU A 685 -20.65 33.11 -0.14
CA GLU A 685 -20.90 34.56 -0.06
C GLU A 685 -19.66 35.34 0.42
N LEU A 686 -18.91 34.81 1.38
CA LEU A 686 -17.63 35.36 1.82
C LEU A 686 -16.54 35.22 0.75
N SER A 687 -16.53 34.14 -0.03
CA SER A 687 -15.59 33.95 -1.14
C SER A 687 -15.86 34.94 -2.29
N GLU A 688 -17.13 35.14 -2.66
CA GLU A 688 -17.50 36.21 -3.60
C GLU A 688 -17.11 37.59 -3.09
N ARG A 689 -17.36 37.87 -1.80
CA ARG A 689 -17.01 39.15 -1.19
C ARG A 689 -15.50 39.36 -1.13
N SER A 690 -14.74 38.30 -0.87
CA SER A 690 -13.28 38.29 -0.96
C SER A 690 -12.80 38.56 -2.40
N HIS A 691 -13.45 37.97 -3.41
CA HIS A 691 -13.10 38.19 -4.81
C HIS A 691 -13.45 39.62 -5.30
N LYS A 692 -14.55 40.20 -4.80
CA LYS A 692 -14.91 41.61 -5.00
C LYS A 692 -13.90 42.54 -4.32
N LEU A 693 -13.50 42.26 -3.08
CA LEU A 693 -12.45 43.01 -2.37
C LEU A 693 -11.06 42.85 -3.02
N GLN A 694 -10.75 41.69 -3.61
CA GLN A 694 -9.51 41.48 -4.37
C GLN A 694 -9.52 42.32 -5.64
N THR A 695 -10.61 42.32 -6.42
CA THR A 695 -10.71 43.16 -7.62
C THR A 695 -10.75 44.66 -7.29
N GLU A 696 -11.31 45.07 -6.16
CA GLU A 696 -11.15 46.44 -5.63
C GLU A 696 -9.68 46.73 -5.25
N LEU A 697 -8.98 45.80 -4.60
CA LEU A 697 -7.56 45.93 -4.24
C LEU A 697 -6.66 46.00 -5.49
N ASP A 698 -6.93 45.20 -6.52
CA ASP A 698 -6.21 45.20 -7.79
C ASP A 698 -6.40 46.55 -8.52
N ASN A 699 -7.63 47.08 -8.52
CA ASN A 699 -7.93 48.41 -9.05
C ASN A 699 -7.23 49.54 -8.26
N VAL A 700 -7.24 49.48 -6.93
CA VAL A 700 -6.51 50.43 -6.07
C VAL A 700 -5.00 50.31 -6.28
N SER A 701 -4.47 49.11 -6.52
CA SER A 701 -3.05 48.88 -6.82
C SER A 701 -2.66 49.44 -8.19
N ALA A 702 -3.53 49.33 -9.20
CA ALA A 702 -3.34 49.96 -10.50
C ALA A 702 -3.37 51.50 -10.42
N LEU A 703 -4.26 52.06 -9.60
CA LEU A 703 -4.29 53.50 -9.30
C LEU A 703 -3.05 53.96 -8.51
N LEU A 704 -2.55 53.14 -7.59
CA LEU A 704 -1.30 53.38 -6.87
C LEU A 704 -0.11 53.36 -7.84
N GLU A 705 0.00 52.36 -8.71
CA GLU A 705 1.01 52.34 -9.77
C GLU A 705 0.94 53.58 -10.67
N GLU A 706 -0.25 54.07 -11.02
CA GLU A 706 -0.39 55.29 -11.82
C GLU A 706 0.02 56.55 -11.02
N ALA A 707 -0.28 56.59 -9.72
CA ALA A 707 0.15 57.65 -8.80
C ALA A 707 1.68 57.62 -8.58
N GLU A 708 2.29 56.45 -8.46
CA GLU A 708 3.75 56.28 -8.40
C GLU A 708 4.42 56.66 -9.73
N LYS A 709 3.84 56.28 -10.87
CA LYS A 709 4.33 56.71 -12.20
C LYS A 709 4.24 58.24 -12.38
N LYS A 710 3.23 58.89 -11.79
CA LYS A 710 3.13 60.36 -11.70
C LYS A 710 4.16 60.92 -10.71
N GLY A 711 4.33 60.30 -9.54
CA GLY A 711 5.34 60.67 -8.54
C GLY A 711 6.77 60.59 -9.06
N VAL A 712 7.13 59.56 -9.81
CA VAL A 712 8.44 59.40 -10.46
C VAL A 712 8.64 60.40 -11.60
N LYS A 713 7.59 60.83 -12.30
CA LYS A 713 7.67 61.96 -13.25
C LYS A 713 7.93 63.27 -12.51
N LEU A 714 7.14 63.58 -11.49
CA LEU A 714 7.29 64.79 -10.67
C LEU A 714 8.65 64.83 -9.94
N ALA A 715 9.16 63.70 -9.47
CA ALA A 715 10.50 63.59 -8.90
C ALA A 715 11.58 63.94 -9.94
N LYS A 716 11.50 63.42 -11.17
CA LYS A 716 12.42 63.79 -12.27
C LYS A 716 12.27 65.24 -12.73
N GLU A 717 11.09 65.83 -12.60
CA GLU A 717 10.88 67.26 -12.83
C GLU A 717 11.50 68.10 -11.70
N VAL A 718 11.37 67.67 -10.44
CA VAL A 718 12.06 68.28 -9.28
C VAL A 718 13.58 68.13 -9.39
N ASP A 719 14.11 66.98 -9.80
CA ASP A 719 15.54 66.78 -10.02
C ASP A 719 16.08 67.68 -11.15
N ASN A 720 15.33 67.82 -12.26
CA ASN A 720 15.65 68.78 -13.32
C ASN A 720 15.59 70.25 -12.84
N LEU A 721 14.66 70.58 -11.95
CA LEU A 721 14.56 71.93 -11.36
C LEU A 721 15.67 72.19 -10.34
N ASN A 722 16.07 71.17 -9.56
CA ASN A 722 17.21 71.21 -8.65
C ASN A 722 18.53 71.33 -9.40
N SER A 723 18.70 70.63 -10.53
CA SER A 723 19.85 70.82 -11.43
C SER A 723 19.91 72.26 -11.92
N LYS A 724 18.81 72.81 -12.45
CA LYS A 724 18.74 74.21 -12.89
C LYS A 724 18.94 75.23 -11.76
N LEU A 725 18.55 74.88 -10.54
CA LEU A 725 18.81 75.69 -9.36
C LEU A 725 20.30 75.66 -9.01
N GLN A 726 20.94 74.48 -9.02
CA GLN A 726 22.38 74.34 -8.83
C GLN A 726 23.18 75.06 -9.93
N ASP A 727 22.82 74.90 -11.20
CA ASP A 727 23.43 75.62 -12.33
C ASP A 727 23.38 77.14 -12.10
N SER A 728 22.25 77.64 -11.59
CA SER A 728 22.03 79.06 -11.26
C SER A 728 22.79 79.49 -9.99
N GLU A 729 22.93 78.63 -8.99
CA GLU A 729 23.74 78.89 -7.80
C GLU A 729 25.24 78.86 -8.09
N GLU A 730 25.71 78.00 -8.99
CA GLU A 730 27.08 77.99 -9.49
C GLU A 730 27.36 79.23 -10.34
N LEU A 731 26.43 79.65 -11.21
CA LEU A 731 26.52 80.93 -11.92
C LEU A 731 26.62 82.11 -10.95
N ARG A 732 25.77 82.14 -9.91
CA ARG A 732 25.77 83.16 -8.85
C ARG A 732 27.05 83.14 -8.01
N GLN A 733 27.62 81.97 -7.76
CA GLN A 733 28.92 81.84 -7.10
C GLN A 733 30.07 82.36 -7.98
N GLU A 734 30.03 82.11 -9.30
CA GLU A 734 31.01 82.63 -10.23
C GLU A 734 30.89 84.15 -10.40
N GLU A 735 29.69 84.71 -10.52
CA GLU A 735 29.46 86.16 -10.44
C GLU A 735 30.00 86.75 -9.12
N THR A 736 29.78 86.07 -8.00
CA THR A 736 30.30 86.49 -6.69
C THR A 736 31.84 86.43 -6.66
N ARG A 737 32.46 85.42 -7.26
CA ARG A 737 33.91 85.28 -7.38
C ARG A 737 34.52 86.35 -8.29
N GLN A 738 33.88 86.65 -9.42
CA GLN A 738 34.27 87.75 -10.30
C GLN A 738 34.12 89.11 -9.61
N LYS A 739 33.03 89.33 -8.87
CA LYS A 739 32.81 90.55 -8.07
C LYS A 739 33.83 90.69 -6.93
N LEU A 740 34.27 89.59 -6.33
CA LEU A 740 35.37 89.60 -5.36
C LEU A 740 36.73 89.89 -6.01
N ASN A 741 37.02 89.36 -7.19
CA ASN A 741 38.23 89.70 -7.96
C ASN A 741 38.24 91.17 -8.42
N LEU A 742 37.10 91.71 -8.85
CA LEU A 742 36.98 93.14 -9.16
C LEU A 742 37.13 94.00 -7.90
N SER A 743 36.61 93.55 -6.75
CA SER A 743 36.78 94.23 -5.46
C SER A 743 38.23 94.19 -4.96
N SER A 744 38.97 93.10 -5.17
CA SER A 744 40.40 93.04 -4.85
C SER A 744 41.25 93.87 -5.81
N GLN A 745 40.92 93.90 -7.11
CA GLN A 745 41.55 94.83 -8.06
C GLN A 745 41.28 96.30 -7.71
N ILE A 746 40.05 96.66 -7.33
CA ILE A 746 39.73 98.01 -6.85
C ILE A 746 40.57 98.35 -5.62
N ARG A 747 40.63 97.46 -4.62
CA ARG A 747 41.50 97.67 -3.44
C ARG A 747 42.98 97.78 -3.78
N GLN A 748 43.46 97.03 -4.77
CA GLN A 748 44.85 97.10 -5.20
C GLN A 748 45.14 98.45 -5.89
N LEU A 749 44.23 98.93 -6.75
CA LEU A 749 44.30 100.26 -7.36
C LEU A 749 44.13 101.39 -6.34
N GLU A 750 43.33 101.21 -5.29
CA GLU A 750 43.25 102.13 -4.14
C GLU A 750 44.58 102.18 -3.37
N LEU A 751 45.27 101.04 -3.22
CA LEU A 751 46.56 100.94 -2.57
C LEU A 751 47.67 101.59 -3.42
N GLU A 752 47.74 101.27 -4.70
CA GLU A 752 48.65 101.90 -5.67
C GLU A 752 48.43 103.43 -5.76
N LYS A 753 47.16 103.89 -5.77
CA LYS A 753 46.82 105.32 -5.68
C LYS A 753 47.34 105.94 -4.38
N ASN A 754 47.21 105.28 -3.23
CA ASN A 754 47.68 105.80 -1.96
C ASN A 754 49.22 105.85 -1.92
N THR A 755 49.92 104.83 -2.44
CA THR A 755 51.39 104.83 -2.57
C THR A 755 51.88 105.93 -3.51
N LEU A 756 51.15 106.22 -4.60
CA LEU A 756 51.46 107.36 -5.49
C LEU A 756 51.19 108.72 -4.83
N LEU A 757 50.24 108.82 -3.89
CA LEU A 757 50.03 110.02 -3.08
C LEU A 757 51.14 110.19 -2.04
N GLU A 758 51.56 109.11 -1.36
CA GLU A 758 52.71 109.12 -0.45
C GLU A 758 53.99 109.53 -1.19
N GLN A 759 54.24 109.00 -2.40
CA GLN A 759 55.35 109.44 -3.24
C GLN A 759 55.23 110.89 -3.71
N GLN A 760 54.02 111.41 -3.97
CA GLN A 760 53.84 112.84 -4.26
C GLN A 760 54.16 113.72 -3.04
N GLU A 761 53.78 113.30 -1.83
CA GLU A 761 54.13 114.02 -0.60
C GLU A 761 55.64 113.94 -0.31
N GLU A 762 56.29 112.79 -0.55
CA GLU A 762 57.76 112.67 -0.46
C GLU A 762 58.48 113.55 -1.51
N ASP A 763 58.01 113.62 -2.76
CA ASP A 763 58.58 114.51 -3.78
C ASP A 763 58.36 116.00 -3.45
N GLU A 764 57.21 116.37 -2.85
CA GLU A 764 56.99 117.73 -2.35
C GLU A 764 57.89 118.07 -1.16
N GLU A 765 58.11 117.15 -0.22
CA GLU A 765 59.05 117.33 0.89
C GLU A 765 60.50 117.40 0.40
N ALA A 766 60.89 116.52 -0.52
CA ALA A 766 62.20 116.53 -1.18
C ALA A 766 62.44 117.86 -1.91
N ARG A 767 61.44 118.34 -2.67
CA ARG A 767 61.47 119.66 -3.31
C ARG A 767 61.60 120.80 -2.29
N ARG A 768 60.81 120.80 -1.21
CA ARG A 768 60.93 121.80 -0.12
C ARG A 768 62.31 121.74 0.55
N SER A 769 62.95 120.57 0.60
CA SER A 769 64.33 120.42 1.09
C SER A 769 65.35 121.03 0.12
N LEU A 770 65.18 120.83 -1.19
CA LEU A 770 66.01 121.40 -2.25
C LEU A 770 65.87 122.93 -2.31
N GLU A 771 64.66 123.48 -2.17
CA GLU A 771 64.44 124.93 -2.09
C GLU A 771 65.14 125.55 -0.86
N LYS A 772 65.16 124.86 0.30
CA LYS A 772 65.95 125.27 1.48
C LYS A 772 67.46 125.17 1.27
N GLN A 773 67.95 124.13 0.58
CA GLN A 773 69.37 124.02 0.22
C GLN A 773 69.79 125.13 -0.77
N LEU A 774 68.94 125.46 -1.74
CA LEU A 774 69.18 126.55 -2.70
C LEU A 774 69.31 127.92 -2.00
N GLN A 775 68.43 128.22 -1.04
CA GLN A 775 68.53 129.43 -0.20
C GLN A 775 69.82 129.45 0.62
N THR A 776 70.26 128.28 1.12
CA THR A 776 71.50 128.14 1.90
C THR A 776 72.74 128.42 1.04
N VAL A 777 72.76 127.96 -0.22
CA VAL A 777 73.83 128.28 -1.18
C VAL A 777 73.81 129.77 -1.57
N GLN A 778 72.62 130.38 -1.76
CA GLN A 778 72.52 131.83 -2.00
C GLN A 778 73.10 132.68 -0.85
N ALA A 779 72.92 132.26 0.40
CA ALA A 779 73.54 132.93 1.56
C ALA A 779 75.08 132.83 1.55
N GLN A 780 75.64 131.70 1.13
CA GLN A 780 77.10 131.53 1.01
C GLN A 780 77.71 132.39 -0.12
N VAL A 781 76.96 132.64 -1.21
CA VAL A 781 77.38 133.56 -2.28
C VAL A 781 77.46 135.01 -1.77
N GLN A 782 76.56 135.46 -0.91
CA GLN A 782 76.64 136.80 -0.30
C GLN A 782 77.91 137.00 0.53
N TYR A 783 78.35 135.96 1.27
CA TYR A 783 79.60 136.00 2.04
C TYR A 783 80.85 136.12 1.16
N SER A 784 80.75 135.72 -0.12
CA SER A 784 81.85 135.79 -1.08
C SER A 784 82.00 137.19 -1.71
N GLN A 785 80.95 138.00 -1.74
CA GLN A 785 80.98 139.35 -2.34
C GLN A 785 81.63 140.40 -1.42
N THR A 786 81.51 140.26 -0.10
CA THR A 786 82.15 141.19 0.85
C THR A 786 83.68 141.08 0.87
N LEU A 787 84.25 139.90 0.60
CA LEU A 787 85.71 139.75 0.49
C LEU A 787 86.32 140.46 -0.74
N ILE A 788 85.55 140.64 -1.82
CA ILE A 788 86.01 141.34 -3.03
C ILE A 788 86.06 142.87 -2.81
N SER A 789 85.30 143.38 -1.83
CA SER A 789 85.36 144.79 -1.40
C SER A 789 86.70 145.20 -0.77
N LEU A 790 87.55 144.23 -0.40
CA LEU A 790 88.77 144.45 0.38
C LEU A 790 89.97 144.95 -0.45
N ILE A 791 89.88 144.98 -1.79
CA ILE A 791 91.03 145.21 -2.69
C ILE A 791 91.06 146.62 -3.32
N ASN A 792 89.93 147.34 -3.36
CA ASN A 792 89.79 148.56 -4.18
C ASN A 792 90.33 149.86 -3.55
N MET A 793 90.92 149.85 -2.35
CA MET A 793 91.46 151.09 -1.73
C MET A 793 92.63 150.89 -0.75
N TYR A 794 93.70 150.21 -1.16
CA TYR A 794 94.97 150.22 -0.42
C TYR A 794 96.23 150.41 -1.29
N ALA A 795 96.07 150.79 -2.57
CA ALA A 795 97.15 150.82 -3.57
C ALA A 795 97.24 152.12 -4.38
N HIS A 796 97.11 153.28 -3.72
CA HIS A 796 97.63 154.58 -4.19
C HIS A 796 97.95 155.43 -2.94
N ILE A 797 99.13 155.29 -2.34
CA ILE A 797 100.43 155.87 -2.76
C ILE A 797 100.43 157.41 -2.66
N CYS A 798 101.16 157.89 -1.64
CA CYS A 798 101.86 159.18 -1.46
C CYS A 798 101.23 160.51 -1.95
N GLY A 799 101.18 161.48 -1.04
CA GLY A 799 100.59 162.83 -1.23
C GLY A 799 99.44 163.01 -0.23
N TYR A 800 99.45 163.95 0.72
CA TYR A 800 100.16 165.23 0.77
C TYR A 800 99.80 166.18 -0.41
N LEU A 801 98.53 166.59 -0.42
CA LEU A 801 97.91 167.71 -1.17
C LEU A 801 97.83 167.65 -2.72
N SER A 802 96.62 167.96 -3.22
CA SER A 802 96.31 168.74 -4.45
C SER A 802 96.52 168.19 -5.90
N THR A 803 95.39 168.12 -6.63
CA THR A 803 95.14 168.49 -8.07
C THR A 803 95.60 167.67 -9.31
N CYS A 804 94.64 167.50 -10.25
CA CYS A 804 94.72 167.54 -11.75
C CYS A 804 94.98 166.32 -12.71
N ARG A 805 94.02 166.13 -13.68
CA ARG A 805 94.10 165.80 -15.16
C ARG A 805 94.49 164.40 -15.77
N SER A 806 93.49 163.77 -16.47
CA SER A 806 93.44 163.16 -17.87
C SER A 806 94.24 161.91 -18.40
N GLY A 807 93.56 160.91 -19.07
CA GLY A 807 94.02 160.27 -20.37
C GLY A 807 93.94 158.71 -20.70
N THR A 808 93.04 158.27 -21.62
CA THR A 808 93.13 157.25 -22.77
C THR A 808 93.53 155.70 -22.76
N HIS A 809 92.66 154.83 -23.38
CA HIS A 809 92.84 153.67 -24.36
C HIS A 809 93.17 152.11 -24.09
N LYS A 810 92.33 151.16 -24.68
CA LYS A 810 92.59 149.78 -25.35
C LYS A 810 92.70 148.43 -24.52
N HIS A 811 92.60 147.12 -24.98
CA HIS A 811 92.19 146.30 -26.21
C HIS A 811 92.14 144.69 -26.07
N ILE A 812 91.44 143.92 -26.99
CA ILE A 812 91.74 142.56 -27.67
C ILE A 812 91.30 141.07 -27.18
N LYS A 813 90.39 140.37 -27.95
CA LYS A 813 90.24 138.90 -28.46
C LYS A 813 90.13 137.60 -27.52
N GLN A 814 89.73 136.31 -27.85
CA GLN A 814 88.95 135.49 -28.90
C GLN A 814 88.68 133.94 -28.53
N HIS A 815 87.64 133.25 -29.14
CA HIS A 815 87.49 131.76 -29.51
C HIS A 815 87.25 130.58 -28.46
N ILE A 816 86.78 129.28 -28.69
CA ILE A 816 86.13 128.41 -29.78
C ILE A 816 85.49 127.02 -29.30
N PHE A 817 84.48 126.42 -30.03
CA PHE A 817 83.85 125.01 -30.14
C PHE A 817 83.74 123.96 -28.94
N GLN A 818 83.16 122.72 -28.93
CA GLN A 818 82.45 121.66 -29.79
C GLN A 818 81.65 120.67 -28.84
N ILE A 819 80.60 119.79 -29.05
CA ILE A 819 79.83 119.02 -30.12
C ILE A 819 80.27 117.52 -30.29
N PRO A 820 79.46 116.39 -30.45
CA PRO A 820 78.03 116.17 -30.93
C PRO A 820 76.98 115.24 -30.11
N PRO A 821 76.51 113.96 -30.42
CA PRO A 821 75.03 113.60 -30.41
C PRO A 821 74.46 112.13 -30.03
N ILE A 822 73.11 111.90 -30.13
CA ILE A 822 72.24 110.68 -30.49
C ILE A 822 71.22 109.99 -29.49
N SER A 823 69.95 109.95 -29.96
CA SER A 823 68.64 109.26 -29.63
C SER A 823 68.43 108.29 -28.44
N ASP A 824 67.22 108.16 -27.88
CA ASP A 824 65.88 108.71 -28.26
C ASP A 824 65.06 109.06 -27.00
#